data_AF-A0A9X1VDK7-F1
#
_entry.id   AF-A0A9X1VDK7-F1
#
_cell.length_a   1.000
_cell.length_b   1.000
_cell.length_c   1.000
_cell.angle_alpha   90.00
_cell.angle_beta   90.00
_cell.angle_gamma   90.00
#
_symmetry.space_group_name_H-M   'P 1'
#
loop_
_entity.id
_entity.type
_entity.pdbx_description
1 polymer ?
#
loop_
_entity_poly.entity_id
_entity_poly.type
_entity_poly.pdbx_seq_one_letter_code
_entity_poly.pdbx_strand_id
1 'polypeptide(L)'
;MPTFFVSFFRPLLRTYAMLFFSQHLGFAGVLLLVSFAHPTAGVAGLAAAALAVAGARLGGFNREWTDAGAYSFNALLMGLALATFYPPGWALAGLVVVGAGVALLLSVALGGWLGGRGLPALSLPFVATTWLLMLGGAPLLHLPAGETSVYWLNDAYALGGPRLVAAARWVGDWPWPPLLATYLRALGSVLFQDSAAAGLLVALGLLWHSRIAFTLSVLAFATAVGLAWLNGTVPGSFSEYNLGANYIIAAIAVGSVFVIPSGTSYGWALASVPVTVLALAALTAALDKLGLPALSLPYCTTALLFLYVLLLRQRAGGGLVLTPIQRYSPERNLYAYATDRVRLAHQGAVALTLPFLGTWTCTQGYADGGPTHLGDWGAALDFAIADADGRTYQGLGLSLSDYYAYNKPVLAPADGVVEEVIQHLEDNAIGEVNLTQNWGNTVVLRHAPGLFTQLSHLRAHSVPVKVGDHVRRGDIVGTCGSSGRSPEPHLHFQVQATPYVGSRTLAYPLAYFVAEGRKDASNVLNGLFNALEAPSYSLEDDSYVSDAPSYASDASSYVSDAPSYVSDAPSYASDTPSYVSDTPSYISKTPSYVSDASSYVSKTSAKTSGPSFMQPSLAQLKHFTVPVAGETVRPPAFSRTLSQALRLPPGYALEVRSAAAPEGPSQRWEVFTDAYNLRYLRCQATSAVLYFGGDESVFYCTAFYGDESSWLYAFYLAAYRVPLALLPGQTTHDELPLSIVRQPALAWAQDVLAPFYRFVRPTFALAEAAAPTAGRTVVLRSRVAVAWFGRERETQAAELTFRDGMLAGLRVRRQGQEVSLHFSQPNA
;
A
#
# COMPACT_ATOMS: atom_id res chain seq x y z
N MET A 1 -39.00 2.22 -12.87
CA MET A 1 -38.79 0.82 -13.34
C MET A 1 -37.34 0.46 -13.73
N PRO A 2 -36.48 1.33 -14.32
CA PRO A 2 -35.11 0.94 -14.68
C PRO A 2 -34.21 0.62 -13.47
N THR A 3 -34.48 1.26 -12.33
CA THR A 3 -33.69 1.11 -11.09
C THR A 3 -33.81 -0.26 -10.45
N PHE A 4 -35.00 -0.88 -10.45
CA PHE A 4 -35.20 -2.21 -9.89
C PHE A 4 -34.46 -3.28 -10.70
N PHE A 5 -34.59 -3.24 -12.03
CA PHE A 5 -33.93 -4.19 -12.93
C PHE A 5 -32.41 -4.14 -12.78
N VAL A 6 -31.82 -2.94 -12.82
CA VAL A 6 -30.36 -2.78 -12.60
C VAL A 6 -29.96 -3.19 -11.17
N SER A 7 -30.80 -2.93 -10.16
CA SER A 7 -30.50 -3.27 -8.77
C SER A 7 -30.55 -4.76 -8.42
N PHE A 8 -31.23 -5.59 -9.22
CA PHE A 8 -31.36 -7.03 -8.98
C PHE A 8 -30.47 -7.86 -9.91
N PHE A 9 -30.49 -7.55 -11.21
CA PHE A 9 -29.73 -8.33 -12.20
C PHE A 9 -28.21 -8.16 -12.05
N ARG A 10 -27.75 -6.98 -11.64
CA ARG A 10 -26.30 -6.74 -11.46
C ARG A 10 -25.73 -7.56 -10.29
N PRO A 11 -26.34 -7.59 -9.09
CA PRO A 11 -25.94 -8.52 -8.02
C PRO A 11 -26.05 -9.99 -8.43
N LEU A 12 -27.12 -10.37 -9.13
CA LEU A 12 -27.29 -11.74 -9.62
C LEU A 12 -26.15 -12.15 -10.54
N LEU A 13 -25.78 -11.30 -11.49
CA LEU A 13 -24.65 -11.58 -12.39
C LEU A 13 -23.32 -11.64 -11.62
N ARG A 14 -23.06 -10.69 -10.71
CA ARG A 14 -21.85 -10.68 -9.87
C ARG A 14 -21.70 -11.93 -9.00
N THR A 15 -22.81 -12.58 -8.64
CA THR A 15 -22.80 -13.88 -7.94
C THR A 15 -21.93 -14.91 -8.67
N TYR A 16 -21.95 -14.93 -10.01
CA TYR A 16 -21.12 -15.81 -10.82
C TYR A 16 -19.63 -15.42 -10.78
N ALA A 17 -19.30 -14.14 -10.93
CA ALA A 17 -17.91 -13.67 -10.88
C ALA A 17 -17.26 -13.88 -9.49
N MET A 18 -18.05 -13.88 -8.42
CA MET A 18 -17.56 -14.08 -7.06
C MET A 18 -16.91 -15.46 -6.85
N LEU A 19 -17.24 -16.46 -7.69
CA LEU A 19 -16.59 -17.79 -7.68
C LEU A 19 -15.08 -17.71 -7.89
N PHE A 20 -14.61 -16.69 -8.62
CA PHE A 20 -13.20 -16.40 -8.87
C PHE A 20 -12.77 -15.08 -8.20
N PHE A 21 -13.45 -14.68 -7.11
CA PHE A 21 -13.18 -13.46 -6.35
C PHE A 21 -13.24 -12.18 -7.19
N SER A 22 -14.11 -12.15 -8.20
CA SER A 22 -14.22 -11.08 -9.17
C SER A 22 -15.56 -10.34 -9.06
N GLN A 23 -15.57 -9.07 -9.47
CA GLN A 23 -16.80 -8.30 -9.70
C GLN A 23 -16.98 -7.87 -11.17
N HIS A 24 -16.18 -8.43 -12.08
CA HIS A 24 -16.18 -8.04 -13.48
C HIS A 24 -17.38 -8.61 -14.24
N LEU A 25 -18.28 -7.73 -14.71
CA LEU A 25 -19.57 -8.15 -15.31
C LEU A 25 -19.43 -8.95 -16.61
N GLY A 26 -18.42 -8.65 -17.44
CA GLY A 26 -18.17 -9.42 -18.68
C GLY A 26 -17.83 -10.87 -18.38
N PHE A 27 -16.78 -11.09 -17.59
CA PHE A 27 -16.43 -12.39 -17.02
C PHE A 27 -17.59 -13.09 -16.30
N ALA A 28 -18.38 -12.37 -15.51
CA ALA A 28 -19.59 -12.92 -14.89
C ALA A 28 -20.59 -13.48 -15.92
N GLY A 29 -20.79 -12.77 -17.05
CA GLY A 29 -21.60 -13.24 -18.17
C GLY A 29 -21.04 -14.49 -18.84
N VAL A 30 -19.72 -14.61 -18.96
CA VAL A 30 -19.07 -15.83 -19.44
C VAL A 30 -19.34 -17.01 -18.50
N LEU A 31 -19.20 -16.80 -17.19
CA LEU A 31 -19.45 -17.85 -16.18
C LEU A 31 -20.93 -18.27 -16.13
N LEU A 32 -21.84 -17.30 -16.28
CA LEU A 32 -23.27 -17.59 -16.43
C LEU A 32 -23.48 -18.48 -17.66
N LEU A 33 -22.95 -18.12 -18.83
CA LEU A 33 -23.08 -18.92 -20.05
C LEU A 33 -22.48 -20.33 -19.87
N VAL A 34 -21.32 -20.43 -19.24
CA VAL A 34 -20.65 -21.71 -18.94
C VAL A 34 -21.51 -22.59 -18.05
N SER A 35 -22.21 -22.03 -17.06
CA SER A 35 -23.07 -22.82 -16.16
C SER A 35 -24.22 -23.54 -16.88
N PHE A 36 -24.58 -23.09 -18.09
CA PHE A 36 -25.58 -23.73 -18.95
C PHE A 36 -25.00 -24.78 -19.90
N ALA A 37 -23.72 -25.13 -19.79
CA ALA A 37 -23.18 -26.30 -20.48
C ALA A 37 -23.99 -27.57 -20.14
N HIS A 38 -24.47 -27.67 -18.88
CA HIS A 38 -25.55 -28.55 -18.48
C HIS A 38 -26.82 -27.74 -18.14
N PRO A 39 -27.88 -27.76 -18.97
CA PRO A 39 -29.02 -26.86 -18.80
C PRO A 39 -29.71 -26.94 -17.44
N THR A 40 -29.89 -28.14 -16.88
CA THR A 40 -30.55 -28.30 -15.57
C THR A 40 -29.71 -27.72 -14.43
N ALA A 41 -28.38 -27.85 -14.51
CA ALA A 41 -27.46 -27.28 -13.53
C ALA A 41 -27.46 -25.76 -13.62
N GLY A 42 -27.37 -25.21 -14.83
CA GLY A 42 -27.48 -23.77 -15.08
C GLY A 42 -28.77 -23.17 -14.52
N VAL A 43 -29.91 -23.82 -14.76
CA VAL A 43 -31.21 -23.40 -14.21
C VAL A 43 -31.24 -23.49 -12.69
N ALA A 44 -30.81 -24.60 -12.10
CA ALA A 44 -30.81 -24.79 -10.65
C ALA A 44 -29.90 -23.79 -9.93
N GLY A 45 -28.68 -23.58 -10.45
CA GLY A 45 -27.73 -22.59 -9.96
C GLY A 45 -28.26 -21.17 -10.07
N LEU A 46 -28.81 -20.79 -11.23
CA LEU A 46 -29.39 -19.46 -11.45
C LEU A 46 -30.58 -19.20 -10.52
N ALA A 47 -31.47 -20.19 -10.35
CA ALA A 47 -32.61 -20.10 -9.45
C ALA A 47 -32.16 -19.93 -7.99
N ALA A 48 -31.18 -20.74 -7.53
CA ALA A 48 -30.63 -20.63 -6.19
C ALA A 48 -30.01 -19.26 -5.93
N ALA A 49 -29.22 -18.74 -6.88
CA ALA A 49 -28.61 -17.43 -6.82
C ALA A 49 -29.66 -16.31 -6.76
N ALA A 50 -30.69 -16.37 -7.61
CA ALA A 50 -31.77 -15.39 -7.65
C ALA A 50 -32.57 -15.36 -6.34
N LEU A 51 -32.88 -16.53 -5.79
CA LEU A 51 -33.55 -16.67 -4.50
C LEU A 51 -32.70 -16.12 -3.35
N ALA A 52 -31.40 -16.40 -3.33
CA ALA A 52 -30.50 -15.86 -2.31
C ALA A 52 -30.35 -14.33 -2.40
N VAL A 53 -30.24 -13.76 -3.60
CA VAL A 53 -30.21 -12.30 -3.79
C VAL A 53 -31.52 -11.67 -3.34
N ALA A 54 -32.67 -12.24 -3.74
CA ALA A 54 -33.99 -11.75 -3.33
C ALA A 54 -34.16 -11.84 -1.81
N GLY A 55 -33.82 -12.99 -1.22
CA GLY A 55 -33.85 -13.21 0.22
C GLY A 55 -32.96 -12.24 0.99
N ALA A 56 -31.75 -11.95 0.48
CA ALA A 56 -30.85 -11.00 1.12
C ALA A 56 -31.38 -9.57 1.13
N ARG A 57 -32.02 -9.15 0.03
CA ARG A 57 -32.66 -7.85 -0.10
C ARG A 57 -33.90 -7.74 0.81
N LEU A 58 -34.76 -8.75 0.80
CA LEU A 58 -35.98 -8.79 1.62
C LEU A 58 -35.66 -8.86 3.12
N GLY A 59 -34.59 -9.58 3.49
CA GLY A 59 -34.12 -9.69 4.87
C GLY A 59 -33.38 -8.45 5.40
N GLY A 60 -33.15 -7.42 4.56
CA GLY A 60 -32.47 -6.20 4.98
C GLY A 60 -30.99 -6.37 5.34
N PHE A 61 -30.33 -7.42 4.83
CA PHE A 61 -28.90 -7.63 5.08
C PHE A 61 -28.02 -6.61 4.35
N ASN A 62 -26.72 -6.60 4.67
CA ASN A 62 -25.77 -5.62 4.14
C ASN A 62 -25.84 -5.55 2.59
N ARG A 63 -26.15 -4.34 2.10
CA ARG A 63 -26.39 -4.09 0.68
C ARG A 63 -25.12 -4.21 -0.16
N GLU A 64 -23.98 -3.79 0.37
CA GLU A 64 -22.70 -3.88 -0.34
C GLU A 64 -22.29 -5.34 -0.56
N TRP A 65 -22.42 -6.17 0.46
CA TRP A 65 -22.11 -7.60 0.39
C TRP A 65 -23.09 -8.36 -0.52
N THR A 66 -24.37 -7.97 -0.48
CA THR A 66 -25.39 -8.47 -1.42
C THR A 66 -25.04 -8.08 -2.85
N ASP A 67 -24.69 -6.80 -3.08
CA ASP A 67 -24.40 -6.25 -4.41
C ASP A 67 -23.07 -6.75 -4.98
N ALA A 68 -22.16 -7.20 -4.12
CA ALA A 68 -20.94 -7.89 -4.50
C ALA A 68 -21.16 -9.36 -4.91
N GLY A 69 -22.30 -9.96 -4.53
CA GLY A 69 -22.58 -11.39 -4.70
C GLY A 69 -22.02 -12.28 -3.57
N ALA A 70 -21.53 -11.69 -2.48
CA ALA A 70 -20.89 -12.42 -1.37
C ALA A 70 -21.86 -13.30 -0.58
N TYR A 71 -23.14 -12.91 -0.49
CA TYR A 71 -24.16 -13.70 0.20
C TYR A 71 -24.83 -14.76 -0.67
N SER A 72 -24.68 -14.69 -2.00
CA SER A 72 -25.45 -15.53 -2.94
C SER A 72 -24.62 -16.60 -3.66
N PHE A 73 -23.29 -16.46 -3.76
CA PHE A 73 -22.48 -17.39 -4.56
C PHE A 73 -22.44 -18.82 -3.99
N ASN A 74 -22.60 -18.95 -2.67
CA ASN A 74 -22.71 -20.25 -2.02
C ASN A 74 -24.01 -20.98 -2.41
N ALA A 75 -25.11 -20.24 -2.57
CA ALA A 75 -26.37 -20.80 -3.07
C ALA A 75 -26.24 -21.21 -4.54
N LEU A 76 -25.54 -20.41 -5.36
CA LEU A 76 -25.22 -20.76 -6.75
C LEU A 76 -24.47 -22.10 -6.85
N LEU A 77 -23.37 -22.26 -6.11
CA LEU A 77 -22.59 -23.51 -6.09
C LEU A 77 -23.44 -24.70 -5.62
N MET A 78 -24.27 -24.50 -4.60
CA MET A 78 -25.17 -25.54 -4.09
C MET A 78 -26.17 -25.99 -5.16
N GLY A 79 -26.82 -25.04 -5.85
CA GLY A 79 -27.76 -25.34 -6.92
C GLY A 79 -27.11 -26.08 -8.09
N LEU A 80 -25.90 -25.67 -8.49
CA LEU A 80 -25.11 -26.36 -9.52
C LEU A 80 -24.77 -27.79 -9.08
N ALA A 81 -24.26 -27.97 -7.85
CA ALA A 81 -23.87 -29.27 -7.32
C ALA A 81 -25.04 -30.26 -7.21
N LEU A 82 -26.16 -29.85 -6.61
CA LEU A 82 -27.32 -30.73 -6.44
C LEU A 82 -27.88 -31.22 -7.78
N ALA A 83 -27.87 -30.37 -8.80
CA ALA A 83 -28.35 -30.73 -10.14
C ALA A 83 -27.41 -31.69 -10.88
N THR A 84 -26.20 -31.93 -10.38
CA THR A 84 -25.32 -33.01 -10.88
C THR A 84 -25.52 -34.32 -10.11
N PHE A 85 -25.85 -34.24 -8.82
CA PHE A 85 -26.05 -35.40 -7.95
C PHE A 85 -27.45 -36.01 -8.01
N TYR A 86 -28.45 -35.26 -8.48
CA TYR A 86 -29.85 -35.69 -8.47
C TYR A 86 -30.55 -35.38 -9.80
N PRO A 87 -31.49 -36.25 -10.22
CA PRO A 87 -32.21 -36.06 -11.48
C PRO A 87 -33.12 -34.83 -11.45
N PRO A 88 -33.38 -34.24 -12.64
CA PRO A 88 -34.31 -33.12 -12.74
C PRO A 88 -35.72 -33.52 -12.32
N GLY A 89 -36.36 -32.69 -11.51
CA GLY A 89 -37.73 -32.91 -11.05
C GLY A 89 -38.15 -31.94 -9.95
N TRP A 90 -39.41 -32.03 -9.52
CA TRP A 90 -39.99 -31.16 -8.48
C TRP A 90 -39.28 -31.31 -7.13
N ALA A 91 -38.80 -32.51 -6.80
CA ALA A 91 -38.04 -32.75 -5.58
C ALA A 91 -36.72 -31.98 -5.57
N LEU A 92 -35.95 -32.01 -6.66
CA LEU A 92 -34.72 -31.20 -6.81
C LEU A 92 -35.04 -29.70 -6.72
N ALA A 93 -36.10 -29.23 -7.40
CA ALA A 93 -36.52 -27.83 -7.33
C ALA A 93 -36.85 -27.40 -5.88
N GLY A 94 -37.53 -28.26 -5.11
CA GLY A 94 -37.79 -28.04 -3.68
C GLY A 94 -36.51 -27.94 -2.85
N LEU A 95 -35.54 -28.84 -3.07
CA LEU A 95 -34.23 -28.76 -2.40
C LEU A 95 -33.46 -27.49 -2.75
N VAL A 96 -33.51 -27.06 -4.01
CA VAL A 96 -32.87 -25.80 -4.45
C VAL A 96 -33.46 -24.59 -3.73
N VAL A 97 -34.78 -24.53 -3.57
CA VAL A 97 -35.46 -23.42 -2.87
C VAL A 97 -35.07 -23.39 -1.39
N VAL A 98 -35.18 -24.53 -0.69
CA VAL A 98 -34.83 -24.64 0.73
C VAL A 98 -33.34 -24.36 0.93
N GLY A 99 -32.51 -24.97 0.11
CA GLY A 99 -31.07 -24.80 0.12
C GLY A 99 -30.64 -23.36 -0.11
N ALA A 100 -31.28 -22.62 -1.01
CA ALA A 100 -30.93 -21.22 -1.26
C ALA A 100 -31.13 -20.37 0.01
N GLY A 101 -32.20 -20.62 0.76
CA GLY A 101 -32.44 -19.99 2.05
C GLY A 101 -31.39 -20.36 3.11
N VAL A 102 -31.08 -21.65 3.25
CA VAL A 102 -30.06 -22.13 4.21
C VAL A 102 -28.67 -21.59 3.87
N ALA A 103 -28.27 -21.67 2.61
CA ALA A 103 -26.98 -21.16 2.13
C ALA A 103 -26.84 -19.65 2.35
N LEU A 104 -27.92 -18.87 2.15
CA LEU A 104 -27.96 -17.45 2.46
C LEU A 104 -27.73 -17.21 3.97
N LEU A 105 -28.50 -17.88 4.84
CA LEU A 105 -28.40 -17.70 6.29
C LEU A 105 -27.01 -18.07 6.80
N LEU A 106 -26.43 -19.17 6.33
CA LEU A 106 -25.07 -19.57 6.67
C LEU A 106 -24.02 -18.61 6.13
N SER A 107 -24.22 -18.06 4.92
CA SER A 107 -23.31 -17.05 4.35
C SER A 107 -23.30 -15.76 5.16
N VAL A 108 -24.46 -15.31 5.63
CA VAL A 108 -24.57 -14.15 6.53
C VAL A 108 -23.94 -14.45 7.88
N ALA A 109 -24.29 -15.57 8.50
CA ALA A 109 -23.82 -15.94 9.84
C ALA A 109 -22.30 -16.16 9.89
N LEU A 110 -21.76 -16.99 9.00
CA LEU A 110 -20.32 -17.27 8.94
C LEU A 110 -19.54 -16.04 8.43
N GLY A 111 -20.11 -15.26 7.51
CA GLY A 111 -19.51 -14.01 7.02
C GLY A 111 -19.34 -12.99 8.15
N GLY A 112 -20.34 -12.84 9.01
CA GLY A 112 -20.24 -11.97 10.20
C GLY A 112 -19.26 -12.51 11.24
N TRP A 113 -19.32 -13.81 11.55
CA TRP A 113 -18.50 -14.42 12.59
C TRP A 113 -17.00 -14.48 12.23
N LEU A 114 -16.66 -14.93 11.02
CA LEU A 114 -15.28 -14.96 10.55
C LEU A 114 -14.79 -13.57 10.16
N GLY A 115 -15.65 -12.73 9.57
CA GLY A 115 -15.32 -11.36 9.21
C GLY A 115 -14.91 -10.50 10.41
N GLY A 116 -15.56 -10.69 11.57
CA GLY A 116 -15.15 -10.06 12.82
C GLY A 116 -13.75 -10.44 13.32
N ARG A 117 -13.14 -11.49 12.74
CA ARG A 117 -11.77 -11.95 13.00
C ARG A 117 -10.83 -11.68 11.82
N GLY A 118 -11.27 -10.92 10.81
CA GLY A 118 -10.49 -10.65 9.61
C GLY A 118 -10.41 -11.81 8.61
N LEU A 119 -11.28 -12.82 8.72
CA LEU A 119 -11.29 -13.99 7.84
C LEU A 119 -12.54 -14.04 6.94
N PRO A 120 -12.42 -14.50 5.68
CA PRO A 120 -13.57 -14.68 4.79
C PRO A 120 -14.33 -15.98 5.10
N ALA A 121 -15.64 -16.06 4.77
CA ALA A 121 -16.40 -17.30 4.92
C ALA A 121 -16.09 -18.35 3.83
N LEU A 122 -15.56 -17.90 2.68
CA LEU A 122 -15.27 -18.74 1.52
C LEU A 122 -16.50 -19.58 1.11
N SER A 123 -16.28 -20.80 0.62
CA SER A 123 -17.33 -21.72 0.20
C SER A 123 -17.81 -22.67 1.31
N LEU A 124 -17.52 -22.37 2.59
CA LEU A 124 -18.03 -23.16 3.72
C LEU A 124 -19.57 -23.22 3.79
N PRO A 125 -20.33 -22.12 3.55
CA PRO A 125 -21.79 -22.20 3.52
C PRO A 125 -22.30 -23.15 2.42
N PHE A 126 -21.65 -23.18 1.26
CA PHE A 126 -21.96 -24.12 0.19
C PHE A 126 -21.76 -25.58 0.63
N VAL A 127 -20.60 -25.91 1.22
CA VAL A 127 -20.30 -27.27 1.69
C VAL A 127 -21.32 -27.72 2.73
N ALA A 128 -21.53 -26.91 3.77
CA ALA A 128 -22.45 -27.23 4.87
C ALA A 128 -23.89 -27.40 4.39
N THR A 129 -24.36 -26.51 3.49
CA THR A 129 -25.72 -26.61 2.94
C THR A 129 -25.88 -27.86 2.08
N THR A 130 -24.89 -28.15 1.23
CA THR A 130 -24.95 -29.32 0.33
C THR A 130 -24.99 -30.61 1.14
N TRP A 131 -24.14 -30.76 2.15
CA TRP A 131 -24.17 -31.93 3.05
C TRP A 131 -25.49 -32.07 3.81
N LEU A 132 -26.05 -30.97 4.32
CA LEU A 132 -27.34 -30.99 5.01
C LEU A 132 -28.45 -31.50 4.09
N LEU A 133 -28.47 -31.07 2.83
CA LEU A 133 -29.46 -31.51 1.85
C LEU A 133 -29.21 -32.94 1.36
N MET A 134 -27.96 -33.38 1.24
CA MET A 134 -27.64 -34.76 0.86
C MET A 134 -27.99 -35.77 1.96
N LEU A 135 -27.72 -35.45 3.23
CA LEU A 135 -28.00 -36.35 4.35
C LEU A 135 -29.48 -36.33 4.79
N GLY A 136 -30.11 -35.16 4.77
CA GLY A 136 -31.47 -34.98 5.30
C GLY A 136 -32.53 -34.77 4.23
N GLY A 137 -32.24 -33.93 3.23
CA GLY A 137 -33.23 -33.50 2.23
C GLY A 137 -33.54 -34.56 1.18
N ALA A 138 -32.51 -35.12 0.54
CA ALA A 138 -32.67 -36.07 -0.54
C ALA A 138 -33.32 -37.40 -0.09
N PRO A 139 -32.93 -38.00 1.06
CA PRO A 139 -33.60 -39.19 1.56
C PRO A 139 -35.08 -38.94 1.89
N LEU A 140 -35.41 -37.79 2.49
CA LEU A 140 -36.79 -37.42 2.82
C LEU A 140 -37.69 -37.36 1.56
N LEU A 141 -37.12 -36.90 0.45
CA LEU A 141 -37.82 -36.80 -0.84
C LEU A 141 -37.66 -38.06 -1.72
N HIS A 142 -37.07 -39.14 -1.19
CA HIS A 142 -36.83 -40.40 -1.89
C HIS A 142 -36.08 -40.21 -3.23
N LEU A 143 -35.15 -39.25 -3.28
CA LEU A 143 -34.33 -39.02 -4.46
C LEU A 143 -33.27 -40.12 -4.58
N PRO A 144 -33.20 -40.83 -5.73
CA PRO A 144 -32.16 -41.81 -5.95
C PRO A 144 -30.80 -41.10 -6.04
N ALA A 145 -29.81 -41.60 -5.30
CA ALA A 145 -28.43 -41.14 -5.46
C ALA A 145 -27.87 -41.67 -6.79
N GLY A 146 -27.37 -40.78 -7.65
CA GLY A 146 -26.73 -41.18 -8.90
C GLY A 146 -26.15 -40.00 -9.69
N GLU A 147 -25.01 -40.22 -10.35
CA GLU A 147 -24.38 -39.23 -11.23
C GLU A 147 -25.23 -39.02 -12.49
N THR A 148 -26.08 -38.00 -12.46
CA THR A 148 -26.93 -37.66 -13.63
C THR A 148 -26.16 -37.01 -14.77
N SER A 149 -24.92 -36.56 -14.51
CA SER A 149 -23.95 -36.11 -15.51
C SER A 149 -23.59 -37.17 -16.55
N VAL A 150 -23.88 -38.46 -16.33
CA VAL A 150 -23.60 -39.51 -17.31
C VAL A 150 -24.64 -39.55 -18.44
N TYR A 151 -25.85 -39.00 -18.23
CA TYR A 151 -26.99 -39.11 -19.16
C TYR A 151 -27.37 -37.82 -19.87
N TRP A 152 -26.65 -36.71 -19.67
CA TRP A 152 -27.04 -35.42 -20.23
C TRP A 152 -27.07 -35.37 -21.75
N LEU A 153 -26.27 -36.19 -22.44
CA LEU A 153 -26.37 -36.31 -23.90
C LEU A 153 -27.71 -36.92 -24.34
N ASN A 154 -28.30 -37.79 -23.52
CA ASN A 154 -29.64 -38.34 -23.78
C ASN A 154 -30.71 -37.28 -23.51
N ASP A 155 -30.54 -36.45 -22.48
CA ASP A 155 -31.43 -35.31 -22.22
C ASP A 155 -31.32 -34.24 -23.31
N ALA A 156 -30.11 -33.96 -23.78
CA ALA A 156 -29.83 -33.08 -24.92
C ALA A 156 -30.47 -33.61 -26.20
N TYR A 157 -30.45 -34.93 -26.41
CA TYR A 157 -31.17 -35.59 -27.50
C TYR A 157 -32.68 -35.42 -27.35
N ALA A 158 -33.23 -35.59 -26.15
CA ALA A 158 -34.66 -35.43 -25.87
C ALA A 158 -35.16 -33.98 -26.09
N LEU A 159 -34.32 -32.98 -25.79
CA LEU A 159 -34.66 -31.55 -25.93
C LEU A 159 -34.46 -31.00 -27.35
N GLY A 160 -33.39 -31.39 -28.04
CA GLY A 160 -32.96 -30.75 -29.29
C GLY A 160 -32.52 -31.71 -30.40
N GLY A 161 -32.69 -33.01 -30.20
CA GLY A 161 -32.40 -34.04 -31.19
C GLY A 161 -30.92 -34.16 -31.57
N PRO A 162 -30.61 -34.83 -32.71
CA PRO A 162 -29.24 -35.12 -33.14
C PRO A 162 -28.37 -33.88 -33.36
N ARG A 163 -28.97 -32.71 -33.69
CA ARG A 163 -28.23 -31.47 -33.94
C ARG A 163 -27.66 -30.87 -32.66
N LEU A 164 -28.44 -30.87 -31.58
CA LEU A 164 -27.98 -30.38 -30.27
C LEU A 164 -26.88 -31.29 -29.72
N VAL A 165 -27.06 -32.60 -29.87
CA VAL A 165 -26.05 -33.62 -29.51
C VAL A 165 -24.78 -33.47 -30.35
N ALA A 166 -24.89 -33.25 -31.66
CA ALA A 166 -23.75 -33.05 -32.53
C ALA A 166 -22.98 -31.76 -32.20
N ALA A 167 -23.69 -30.66 -31.89
CA ALA A 167 -23.05 -29.42 -31.45
C ALA A 167 -22.33 -29.59 -30.11
N ALA A 168 -22.95 -30.29 -29.15
CA ALA A 168 -22.37 -30.66 -27.87
C ALA A 168 -21.09 -31.52 -28.03
N ARG A 169 -21.14 -32.54 -28.91
CA ARG A 169 -20.00 -33.42 -29.20
C ARG A 169 -18.89 -32.73 -29.98
N TRP A 170 -19.21 -31.93 -30.99
CA TRP A 170 -18.22 -31.23 -31.83
C TRP A 170 -17.27 -30.34 -31.02
N VAL A 171 -17.79 -29.71 -29.98
CA VAL A 171 -17.04 -28.84 -29.08
C VAL A 171 -16.24 -29.65 -28.03
N GLY A 172 -16.77 -30.80 -27.59
CA GLY A 172 -16.12 -31.68 -26.60
C GLY A 172 -15.06 -32.63 -27.17
N ASP A 173 -15.24 -33.08 -28.41
CA ASP A 173 -14.41 -34.08 -29.11
C ASP A 173 -13.26 -33.47 -29.91
N TRP A 174 -13.04 -32.15 -29.78
CA TRP A 174 -11.86 -31.52 -30.36
C TRP A 174 -10.59 -32.17 -29.78
N PRO A 175 -9.57 -32.51 -30.59
CA PRO A 175 -8.41 -33.29 -30.18
C PRO A 175 -7.43 -32.43 -29.35
N TRP A 176 -7.87 -32.01 -28.18
CA TRP A 176 -7.05 -31.26 -27.23
C TRP A 176 -5.87 -32.13 -26.76
N PRO A 177 -4.65 -31.57 -26.67
CA PRO A 177 -3.55 -32.23 -25.97
C PRO A 177 -3.99 -32.66 -24.56
N PRO A 178 -3.66 -33.88 -24.08
CA PRO A 178 -4.24 -34.43 -22.85
C PRO A 178 -4.11 -33.51 -21.62
N LEU A 179 -2.92 -32.96 -21.39
CA LEU A 179 -2.69 -32.03 -20.26
C LEU A 179 -3.52 -30.74 -20.39
N LEU A 180 -3.67 -30.22 -21.61
CA LEU A 180 -4.50 -29.04 -21.84
C LEU A 180 -5.98 -29.38 -21.60
N ALA A 181 -6.44 -30.55 -22.06
CA ALA A 181 -7.80 -31.01 -21.82
C ALA A 181 -8.11 -31.11 -20.33
N THR A 182 -7.21 -31.70 -19.53
CA THR A 182 -7.36 -31.80 -18.07
C THR A 182 -7.37 -30.43 -17.41
N TYR A 183 -6.47 -29.51 -17.79
CA TYR A 183 -6.48 -28.13 -17.27
C TYR A 183 -7.80 -27.41 -17.55
N LEU A 184 -8.28 -27.50 -18.79
CA LEU A 184 -9.52 -26.86 -19.19
C LEU A 184 -10.71 -27.48 -18.45
N ARG A 185 -10.83 -28.81 -18.39
CA ARG A 185 -11.88 -29.48 -17.61
C ARG A 185 -11.81 -29.11 -16.14
N ALA A 186 -10.62 -28.96 -15.56
CA ALA A 186 -10.44 -28.50 -14.19
C ALA A 186 -10.98 -27.07 -13.96
N LEU A 187 -10.85 -26.16 -14.93
CA LEU A 187 -11.46 -24.84 -14.80
C LEU A 187 -12.99 -24.87 -14.98
N GLY A 188 -13.51 -25.71 -15.88
CA GLY A 188 -14.95 -25.90 -16.06
C GLY A 188 -15.63 -26.54 -14.84
N SER A 189 -14.95 -27.50 -14.20
CA SER A 189 -15.45 -28.25 -13.06
C SER A 189 -15.64 -27.39 -11.80
N VAL A 190 -15.00 -26.22 -11.71
CA VAL A 190 -15.31 -25.22 -10.65
C VAL A 190 -16.80 -24.87 -10.62
N LEU A 191 -17.49 -24.91 -11.77
CA LEU A 191 -18.94 -24.73 -11.90
C LEU A 191 -19.70 -26.06 -12.05
N PHE A 192 -19.10 -27.17 -11.66
CA PHE A 192 -19.62 -28.53 -11.86
C PHE A 192 -19.87 -28.88 -13.34
N GLN A 193 -19.09 -28.30 -14.26
CA GLN A 193 -19.19 -28.58 -15.70
C GLN A 193 -18.01 -29.42 -16.18
N ASP A 194 -18.26 -30.67 -16.56
CA ASP A 194 -17.24 -31.52 -17.18
C ASP A 194 -17.15 -31.28 -18.70
N SER A 195 -16.59 -30.12 -19.08
CA SER A 195 -16.41 -29.76 -20.48
C SER A 195 -15.14 -28.93 -20.68
N ALA A 196 -14.26 -29.40 -21.56
CA ALA A 196 -13.03 -28.68 -21.92
C ALA A 196 -13.34 -27.32 -22.58
N ALA A 197 -14.44 -27.19 -23.32
CA ALA A 197 -14.81 -25.92 -23.93
C ALA A 197 -15.42 -24.93 -22.94
N ALA A 198 -16.22 -25.42 -21.99
CA ALA A 198 -16.63 -24.63 -20.82
C ALA A 198 -15.37 -24.11 -20.10
N GLY A 199 -14.41 -25.00 -19.87
CA GLY A 199 -13.08 -24.70 -19.37
C GLY A 199 -12.32 -23.62 -20.15
N LEU A 200 -12.32 -23.70 -21.48
CA LEU A 200 -11.67 -22.71 -22.35
C LEU A 200 -12.30 -21.32 -22.18
N LEU A 201 -13.63 -21.25 -22.11
CA LEU A 201 -14.33 -19.99 -21.86
C LEU A 201 -13.98 -19.43 -20.47
N VAL A 202 -13.93 -20.27 -19.44
CA VAL A 202 -13.48 -19.86 -18.10
C VAL A 202 -12.03 -19.37 -18.15
N ALA A 203 -11.13 -20.08 -18.82
CA ALA A 203 -9.71 -19.74 -18.95
C ALA A 203 -9.51 -18.39 -19.65
N LEU A 204 -10.17 -18.18 -20.79
CA LEU A 204 -10.12 -16.93 -21.55
C LEU A 204 -10.76 -15.78 -20.76
N GLY A 205 -11.87 -16.05 -20.07
CA GLY A 205 -12.53 -15.08 -19.20
C GLY A 205 -11.66 -14.68 -18.01
N LEU A 206 -10.98 -15.64 -17.38
CA LEU A 206 -10.05 -15.41 -16.28
C LEU A 206 -8.82 -14.63 -16.77
N LEU A 207 -8.24 -14.99 -17.91
CA LEU A 207 -7.12 -14.26 -18.53
C LEU A 207 -7.52 -12.82 -18.87
N TRP A 208 -8.74 -12.62 -19.38
CA TRP A 208 -9.27 -11.28 -19.67
C TRP A 208 -9.47 -10.46 -18.40
N HIS A 209 -10.00 -11.07 -17.35
CA HIS A 209 -10.26 -10.40 -16.08
C HIS A 209 -8.98 -10.10 -15.30
N SER A 210 -8.14 -11.12 -15.08
CA SER A 210 -6.99 -11.10 -14.19
C SER A 210 -5.90 -12.04 -14.70
N ARG A 211 -4.80 -11.46 -15.20
CA ARG A 211 -3.62 -12.19 -15.67
C ARG A 211 -2.89 -12.84 -14.51
N ILE A 212 -2.85 -12.20 -13.34
CA ILE A 212 -2.22 -12.74 -12.14
C ILE A 212 -2.92 -14.04 -11.73
N ALA A 213 -4.24 -14.00 -11.51
CA ALA A 213 -5.02 -15.21 -11.18
C ALA A 213 -4.90 -16.31 -12.25
N PHE A 214 -4.89 -15.95 -13.55
CA PHE A 214 -4.66 -16.92 -14.62
C PHE A 214 -3.27 -17.56 -14.57
N THR A 215 -2.21 -16.80 -14.31
CA THR A 215 -0.87 -17.39 -14.15
C THR A 215 -0.79 -18.32 -12.94
N LEU A 216 -1.43 -17.95 -11.82
CA LEU A 216 -1.53 -18.81 -10.65
C LEU A 216 -2.34 -20.08 -10.93
N SER A 217 -3.40 -20.02 -11.74
CA SER A 217 -4.15 -21.23 -12.11
C SER A 217 -3.31 -22.20 -12.93
N VAL A 218 -2.54 -21.69 -13.90
CA VAL A 218 -1.62 -22.50 -14.70
C VAL A 218 -0.52 -23.11 -13.84
N LEU A 219 0.12 -22.30 -12.98
CA LEU A 219 1.21 -22.77 -12.12
C LEU A 219 0.73 -23.78 -11.08
N ALA A 220 -0.42 -23.54 -10.44
CA ALA A 220 -1.00 -24.46 -9.47
C ALA A 220 -1.36 -25.81 -10.11
N PHE A 221 -1.94 -25.79 -11.31
CA PHE A 221 -2.19 -26.99 -12.10
C PHE A 221 -0.89 -27.73 -12.41
N ALA A 222 0.14 -27.03 -12.90
CA ALA A 222 1.44 -27.61 -13.19
C ALA A 222 2.10 -28.21 -11.93
N THR A 223 2.00 -27.56 -10.77
CA THR A 223 2.47 -28.08 -9.49
C THR A 223 1.73 -29.36 -9.09
N ALA A 224 0.40 -29.39 -9.23
CA ALA A 224 -0.39 -30.58 -8.93
C ALA A 224 -0.02 -31.76 -9.84
N VAL A 225 0.14 -31.53 -11.15
CA VAL A 225 0.59 -32.55 -12.11
C VAL A 225 2.05 -32.98 -11.84
N GLY A 226 2.92 -32.06 -11.45
CA GLY A 226 4.29 -32.39 -11.06
C GLY A 226 4.33 -33.31 -9.83
N LEU A 227 3.54 -33.00 -8.80
CA LEU A 227 3.40 -33.85 -7.61
C LEU A 227 2.82 -35.23 -7.96
N ALA A 228 1.87 -35.28 -8.90
CA ALA A 228 1.33 -36.52 -9.42
C ALA A 228 2.42 -37.43 -10.00
N TRP A 229 3.26 -36.87 -10.86
CA TRP A 229 4.37 -37.58 -11.49
C TRP A 229 5.38 -38.09 -10.47
N LEU A 230 5.72 -37.27 -9.47
CA LEU A 230 6.64 -37.66 -8.40
C LEU A 230 6.10 -38.83 -7.57
N ASN A 231 4.79 -38.93 -7.40
CA ASN A 231 4.14 -40.02 -6.66
C ASN A 231 3.82 -41.25 -7.54
N GLY A 232 4.29 -41.29 -8.80
CA GLY A 232 4.04 -42.39 -9.72
C GLY A 232 2.58 -42.52 -10.18
N THR A 233 1.76 -41.49 -9.97
CA THR A 233 0.36 -41.46 -10.42
C THR A 233 0.26 -40.97 -11.86
N VAL A 234 -0.60 -41.61 -12.65
CA VAL A 234 -0.77 -41.27 -14.07
C VAL A 234 -1.62 -40.00 -14.21
N PRO A 235 -1.19 -38.99 -14.99
CA PRO A 235 -2.01 -37.83 -15.34
C PRO A 235 -3.33 -38.27 -15.99
N GLY A 236 -4.44 -37.75 -15.49
CA GLY A 236 -5.80 -38.17 -15.90
C GLY A 236 -6.51 -39.08 -14.90
N SER A 237 -5.84 -39.49 -13.80
CA SER A 237 -6.49 -40.13 -12.64
C SER A 237 -7.06 -39.14 -11.61
N PHE A 238 -6.86 -37.84 -11.85
CA PHE A 238 -7.32 -36.79 -10.96
C PHE A 238 -8.80 -36.49 -11.20
N SER A 239 -9.55 -36.34 -10.12
CA SER A 239 -10.82 -35.61 -10.19
C SER A 239 -10.53 -34.17 -10.66
N GLU A 240 -11.05 -33.81 -11.84
CA GLU A 240 -10.90 -32.47 -12.41
C GLU A 240 -11.55 -31.42 -11.50
N TYR A 241 -12.60 -31.78 -10.77
CA TYR A 241 -13.19 -30.92 -9.74
C TYR A 241 -12.17 -30.56 -8.66
N ASN A 242 -11.38 -31.52 -8.17
CA ASN A 242 -10.39 -31.24 -7.14
C ASN A 242 -9.21 -30.40 -7.65
N LEU A 243 -8.76 -30.63 -8.89
CA LEU A 243 -7.74 -29.78 -9.53
C LEU A 243 -8.22 -28.32 -9.61
N GLY A 244 -9.47 -28.11 -10.04
CA GLY A 244 -10.08 -26.80 -10.17
C GLY A 244 -10.46 -26.15 -8.84
N ALA A 245 -11.53 -26.67 -8.25
CA ALA A 245 -12.22 -26.06 -7.11
C ALA A 245 -11.42 -26.11 -5.80
N ASN A 246 -10.41 -27.00 -5.70
CA ASN A 246 -9.52 -27.04 -4.55
C ASN A 246 -8.15 -26.42 -4.85
N TYR A 247 -7.35 -26.98 -5.75
CA TYR A 247 -5.94 -26.58 -5.88
C TYR A 247 -5.76 -25.22 -6.57
N ILE A 248 -6.40 -25.01 -7.72
CA ILE A 248 -6.31 -23.75 -8.47
C ILE A 248 -6.91 -22.60 -7.65
N ILE A 249 -8.11 -22.78 -7.08
CA ILE A 249 -8.77 -21.76 -6.29
C ILE A 249 -8.00 -21.45 -4.99
N ALA A 250 -7.39 -22.46 -4.33
CA ALA A 250 -6.51 -22.23 -3.19
C ALA A 250 -5.32 -21.34 -3.54
N ALA A 251 -4.62 -21.67 -4.62
CA ALA A 251 -3.47 -20.89 -5.07
C ALA A 251 -3.85 -19.44 -5.44
N ILE A 252 -4.98 -19.24 -6.14
CA ILE A 252 -5.48 -17.89 -6.46
C ILE A 252 -5.80 -17.11 -5.17
N ALA A 253 -6.50 -17.75 -4.22
CA ALA A 253 -6.91 -17.12 -2.97
C ALA A 253 -5.69 -16.69 -2.12
N VAL A 254 -4.75 -17.61 -1.91
CA VAL A 254 -3.54 -17.44 -1.08
C VAL A 254 -2.49 -16.56 -1.76
N GLY A 255 -2.36 -16.63 -3.08
CA GLY A 255 -1.31 -15.96 -3.83
C GLY A 255 -1.66 -14.57 -4.35
N SER A 256 -2.94 -14.19 -4.39
CA SER A 256 -3.31 -12.97 -5.12
C SER A 256 -4.58 -12.23 -4.69
N VAL A 257 -5.51 -12.90 -4.02
CA VAL A 257 -6.79 -12.29 -3.63
C VAL A 257 -6.74 -11.78 -2.20
N PHE A 258 -6.34 -12.65 -1.26
CA PHE A 258 -6.28 -12.30 0.16
C PHE A 258 -4.87 -11.88 0.59
N VAL A 259 -3.87 -12.09 -0.26
CA VAL A 259 -2.50 -11.60 -0.11
C VAL A 259 -2.15 -10.77 -1.34
N ILE A 260 -1.43 -9.67 -1.13
CA ILE A 260 -0.93 -8.83 -2.21
C ILE A 260 0.03 -9.65 -3.09
N PRO A 261 -0.22 -9.73 -4.42
CA PRO A 261 0.65 -10.47 -5.34
C PRO A 261 2.11 -9.98 -5.27
N SER A 262 3.01 -10.93 -5.06
CA SER A 262 4.46 -10.77 -4.96
C SER A 262 5.15 -12.10 -5.29
N GLY A 263 6.45 -12.06 -5.59
CA GLY A 263 7.23 -13.29 -5.81
C GLY A 263 7.13 -14.28 -4.63
N THR A 264 7.09 -13.79 -3.40
CA THR A 264 6.94 -14.64 -2.21
C THR A 264 5.54 -15.20 -2.07
N SER A 265 4.49 -14.40 -2.34
CA SER A 265 3.11 -14.92 -2.35
C SER A 265 2.89 -15.99 -3.43
N TYR A 266 3.56 -15.88 -4.59
CA TYR A 266 3.54 -16.92 -5.63
C TYR A 266 4.17 -18.22 -5.12
N GLY A 267 5.34 -18.13 -4.48
CA GLY A 267 5.97 -19.29 -3.83
C GLY A 267 5.03 -19.98 -2.82
N TRP A 268 4.36 -19.19 -1.97
CA TRP A 268 3.38 -19.71 -1.01
C TRP A 268 2.11 -20.26 -1.66
N ALA A 269 1.66 -19.69 -2.77
CA ALA A 269 0.55 -20.24 -3.54
C ALA A 269 0.87 -21.64 -4.06
N LEU A 270 2.07 -21.86 -4.59
CA LEU A 270 2.51 -23.20 -5.03
C LEU A 270 2.70 -24.15 -3.85
N ALA A 271 3.25 -23.67 -2.73
CA ALA A 271 3.38 -24.45 -1.50
C ALA A 271 2.02 -24.82 -0.88
N SER A 272 0.96 -24.06 -1.16
CA SER A 272 -0.41 -24.38 -0.71
C SER A 272 -1.01 -25.59 -1.43
N VAL A 273 -0.54 -25.93 -2.64
CA VAL A 273 -1.03 -27.06 -3.43
C VAL A 273 -0.79 -28.40 -2.72
N PRO A 274 0.45 -28.79 -2.32
CA PRO A 274 0.66 -30.05 -1.61
C PRO A 274 -0.06 -30.11 -0.26
N VAL A 275 -0.18 -28.98 0.45
CA VAL A 275 -0.97 -28.90 1.69
C VAL A 275 -2.45 -29.20 1.42
N THR A 276 -3.00 -28.65 0.33
CA THR A 276 -4.39 -28.89 -0.06
C THR A 276 -4.61 -30.31 -0.56
N VAL A 277 -3.63 -30.93 -1.24
CA VAL A 277 -3.66 -32.35 -1.62
C VAL A 277 -3.74 -33.24 -0.38
N LEU A 278 -2.91 -32.96 0.64
CA LEU A 278 -2.93 -33.70 1.90
C LEU A 278 -4.26 -33.51 2.64
N ALA A 279 -4.76 -32.28 2.72
CA ALA A 279 -6.05 -31.98 3.33
C ALA A 279 -7.19 -32.71 2.60
N LEU A 280 -7.18 -32.75 1.26
CA LEU A 280 -8.15 -33.49 0.47
C LEU A 280 -8.10 -34.98 0.79
N ALA A 281 -6.92 -35.59 0.80
CA ALA A 281 -6.77 -37.02 1.10
C ALA A 281 -7.31 -37.37 2.50
N ALA A 282 -6.94 -36.57 3.51
CA ALA A 282 -7.39 -36.77 4.89
C ALA A 282 -8.91 -36.58 5.04
N LEU A 283 -9.46 -35.52 4.46
CA LEU A 283 -10.89 -35.22 4.54
C LEU A 283 -11.73 -36.25 3.79
N THR A 284 -11.30 -36.66 2.59
CA THR A 284 -12.00 -37.70 1.81
C THR A 284 -12.04 -39.01 2.58
N ALA A 285 -10.90 -39.47 3.11
CA ALA A 285 -10.83 -40.69 3.92
C ALA A 285 -11.74 -40.64 5.17
N ALA A 286 -11.97 -39.46 5.74
CA ALA A 286 -12.90 -39.27 6.86
C ALA A 286 -14.38 -39.24 6.41
N LEU A 287 -14.68 -38.53 5.33
CA LEU A 287 -16.04 -38.26 4.84
C LEU A 287 -16.65 -39.41 4.05
N ASP A 288 -15.85 -40.26 3.42
CA ASP A 288 -16.33 -41.45 2.70
C ASP A 288 -17.13 -42.38 3.62
N LYS A 289 -16.78 -42.44 4.91
CA LYS A 289 -17.54 -43.19 5.94
C LYS A 289 -18.97 -42.69 6.13
N LEU A 290 -19.22 -41.43 5.77
CA LEU A 290 -20.53 -40.77 5.84
C LEU A 290 -21.20 -40.69 4.45
N GLY A 291 -20.56 -41.20 3.40
CA GLY A 291 -21.04 -41.08 2.02
C GLY A 291 -21.04 -39.63 1.51
N LEU A 292 -20.16 -38.77 2.04
CA LEU A 292 -20.12 -37.35 1.71
C LEU A 292 -18.91 -36.98 0.85
N PRO A 293 -19.10 -36.19 -0.23
CA PRO A 293 -17.98 -35.65 -0.98
C PRO A 293 -17.27 -34.54 -0.18
N ALA A 294 -15.94 -34.46 -0.31
CA ALA A 294 -15.15 -33.39 0.32
C ALA A 294 -15.45 -31.99 -0.25
N LEU A 295 -15.95 -31.90 -1.50
CA LEU A 295 -16.27 -30.66 -2.19
C LEU A 295 -15.12 -29.65 -2.10
N SER A 296 -15.39 -28.37 -1.81
CA SER A 296 -14.39 -27.30 -1.69
C SER A 296 -13.84 -27.12 -0.25
N LEU A 297 -14.11 -28.06 0.65
CA LEU A 297 -13.63 -27.99 2.04
C LEU A 297 -12.10 -28.04 2.17
N PRO A 298 -11.36 -28.84 1.38
CA PRO A 298 -9.89 -28.83 1.42
C PRO A 298 -9.31 -27.44 1.13
N TYR A 299 -9.82 -26.77 0.09
CA TYR A 299 -9.46 -25.37 -0.19
C TYR A 299 -9.78 -24.44 0.98
N CYS A 300 -11.01 -24.49 1.51
CA CYS A 300 -11.41 -23.61 2.61
C CYS A 300 -10.49 -23.80 3.82
N THR A 301 -10.13 -25.04 4.14
CA THR A 301 -9.25 -25.38 5.26
C THR A 301 -7.85 -24.82 5.05
N THR A 302 -7.24 -25.06 3.89
CA THR A 302 -5.90 -24.54 3.57
C THR A 302 -5.87 -23.03 3.58
N ALA A 303 -6.82 -22.37 2.92
CA ALA A 303 -6.86 -20.91 2.82
C ALA A 303 -7.10 -20.26 4.18
N LEU A 304 -8.06 -20.74 4.97
CA LEU A 304 -8.34 -20.17 6.29
C LEU A 304 -7.19 -20.36 7.27
N LEU A 305 -6.57 -21.54 7.29
CA LEU A 305 -5.39 -21.79 8.12
C LEU A 305 -4.26 -20.84 7.76
N PHE A 306 -3.96 -20.71 6.46
CA PHE A 306 -2.91 -19.83 5.97
C PHE A 306 -3.17 -18.36 6.34
N LEU A 307 -4.40 -17.87 6.10
CA LEU A 307 -4.77 -16.49 6.41
C LEU A 307 -4.76 -16.21 7.92
N TYR A 308 -5.24 -17.15 8.73
CA TYR A 308 -5.25 -17.00 10.18
C TYR A 308 -3.82 -16.92 10.74
N VAL A 309 -2.90 -17.76 10.25
CA VAL A 309 -1.49 -17.69 10.63
C VAL A 309 -0.87 -16.34 10.22
N LEU A 310 -1.18 -15.83 9.02
CA LEU A 310 -0.71 -14.51 8.60
C LEU A 310 -1.25 -13.37 9.48
N LEU A 311 -2.51 -13.45 9.93
CA LEU A 311 -3.11 -12.45 10.83
C LEU A 311 -2.41 -12.38 12.19
N LEU A 312 -1.83 -13.49 12.65
CA LEU A 312 -1.11 -13.56 13.93
C LEU A 312 0.34 -13.09 13.85
N ARG A 313 0.84 -12.72 12.66
CA ARG A 313 2.24 -12.27 12.51
C ARG A 313 2.45 -10.89 13.11
N GLN A 314 3.38 -10.80 14.07
CA GLN A 314 3.82 -9.53 14.64
C GLN A 314 4.82 -8.77 13.75
N ARG A 315 5.52 -9.47 12.86
CA ARG A 315 6.46 -8.88 11.89
C ARG A 315 6.05 -9.25 10.47
N ALA A 316 5.50 -8.28 9.74
CA ALA A 316 5.16 -8.39 8.33
C ALA A 316 6.40 -8.12 7.45
N GLY A 317 7.33 -9.06 7.39
CA GLY A 317 8.49 -9.05 6.48
C GLY A 317 8.33 -10.02 5.30
N GLY A 318 9.07 -9.79 4.20
CA GLY A 318 9.23 -10.75 3.10
C GLY A 318 8.13 -10.77 2.04
N GLY A 319 7.45 -9.65 1.75
CA GLY A 319 6.50 -9.54 0.63
C GLY A 319 5.17 -10.30 0.77
N LEU A 320 4.95 -10.99 1.90
CA LEU A 320 3.68 -11.59 2.28
C LEU A 320 2.84 -10.60 3.08
N VAL A 321 1.94 -9.90 2.40
CA VAL A 321 1.11 -8.86 3.00
C VAL A 321 -0.35 -9.17 2.72
N LEU A 322 -1.17 -9.25 3.77
CA LEU A 322 -2.61 -9.41 3.63
C LEU A 322 -3.19 -8.24 2.83
N THR A 323 -4.15 -8.52 1.95
CA THR A 323 -4.81 -7.50 1.13
C THR A 323 -5.61 -6.57 2.04
N PRO A 324 -5.21 -5.28 2.21
CA PRO A 324 -5.87 -4.41 3.21
C PRO A 324 -7.29 -4.04 2.80
N ILE A 325 -7.49 -3.77 1.50
CA ILE A 325 -8.79 -3.41 0.92
C ILE A 325 -8.97 -4.25 -0.34
N GLN A 326 -10.03 -5.06 -0.37
CA GLN A 326 -10.34 -5.93 -1.50
C GLN A 326 -10.95 -5.13 -2.65
N ARG A 327 -10.25 -5.05 -3.79
CA ARG A 327 -10.73 -4.42 -5.03
C ARG A 327 -11.20 -5.43 -6.08
N TYR A 328 -11.31 -6.71 -5.71
CA TYR A 328 -11.82 -7.83 -6.52
C TYR A 328 -11.11 -7.97 -7.88
N SER A 329 -9.82 -7.66 -7.88
CA SER A 329 -8.85 -7.90 -8.95
C SER A 329 -7.45 -7.89 -8.33
N PRO A 330 -6.68 -8.98 -8.47
CA PRO A 330 -5.31 -9.04 -7.97
C PRO A 330 -4.42 -7.87 -8.43
N GLU A 331 -4.53 -7.48 -9.69
CA GLU A 331 -3.75 -6.38 -10.27
C GLU A 331 -4.10 -5.06 -9.61
N ARG A 332 -5.39 -4.79 -9.41
CA ARG A 332 -5.85 -3.58 -8.73
C ARG A 332 -5.41 -3.55 -7.27
N ASN A 333 -5.41 -4.70 -6.59
CA ASN A 333 -4.91 -4.82 -5.22
C ASN A 333 -3.41 -4.50 -5.16
N LEU A 334 -2.61 -5.11 -6.04
CA LEU A 334 -1.17 -4.88 -6.12
C LEU A 334 -0.83 -3.41 -6.41
N TYR A 335 -1.46 -2.82 -7.43
CA TYR A 335 -1.16 -1.44 -7.82
C TYR A 335 -1.62 -0.42 -6.79
N ALA A 336 -2.81 -0.61 -6.22
CA ALA A 336 -3.27 0.26 -5.14
C ALA A 336 -2.34 0.14 -3.93
N TYR A 337 -2.04 -1.08 -3.46
CA TYR A 337 -1.14 -1.29 -2.33
C TYR A 337 0.24 -0.65 -2.55
N ALA A 338 0.83 -0.85 -3.73
CA ALA A 338 2.17 -0.33 -4.00
C ALA A 338 2.23 1.20 -3.99
N THR A 339 1.17 1.88 -4.44
CA THR A 339 1.06 3.34 -4.41
C THR A 339 0.64 3.85 -3.03
N ASP A 340 -0.37 3.23 -2.42
CA ASP A 340 -0.92 3.61 -1.11
C ASP A 340 0.14 3.44 -0.01
N ARG A 341 0.99 2.42 -0.07
CA ARG A 341 2.10 2.23 0.88
C ARG A 341 3.05 3.41 0.92
N VAL A 342 3.30 4.08 -0.21
CA VAL A 342 4.17 5.26 -0.27
C VAL A 342 3.40 6.52 0.10
N ARG A 343 2.20 6.70 -0.46
CA ARG A 343 1.41 7.93 -0.31
C ARG A 343 0.78 8.07 1.08
N LEU A 344 0.45 6.94 1.70
CA LEU A 344 -0.30 6.86 2.95
C LEU A 344 0.56 6.31 4.10
N ALA A 345 1.88 6.19 3.93
CA ALA A 345 2.81 5.72 4.96
C ALA A 345 2.67 6.48 6.28
N HIS A 346 2.30 7.75 6.20
CA HIS A 346 2.17 8.67 7.33
C HIS A 346 0.72 9.00 7.67
N GLN A 347 -0.27 8.29 7.09
CA GLN A 347 -1.66 8.42 7.53
C GLN A 347 -1.78 7.97 8.98
N GLY A 348 -2.08 8.92 9.87
CA GLY A 348 -2.17 8.70 11.32
C GLY A 348 -0.94 9.14 12.12
N ALA A 349 0.14 9.60 11.46
CA ALA A 349 1.21 10.29 12.15
C ALA A 349 0.73 11.65 12.69
N VAL A 350 1.20 12.04 13.87
CA VAL A 350 1.03 13.40 14.38
C VAL A 350 1.91 14.33 13.55
N ALA A 351 1.30 15.37 12.98
CA ALA A 351 1.99 16.32 12.11
C ALA A 351 2.87 17.29 12.93
N LEU A 352 4.08 16.86 13.30
CA LEU A 352 5.08 17.71 13.98
C LEU A 352 5.64 18.76 13.02
N THR A 353 5.60 20.04 13.39
CA THR A 353 6.23 21.15 12.65
C THR A 353 7.56 21.55 13.28
N LEU A 354 8.34 22.36 12.56
CA LEU A 354 9.52 23.00 13.13
C LEU A 354 9.14 23.79 14.41
N PRO A 355 9.88 23.67 15.50
CA PRO A 355 9.57 24.30 16.79
C PRO A 355 10.02 25.77 16.86
N PHE A 356 10.08 26.47 15.74
CA PHE A 356 10.55 27.85 15.67
C PHE A 356 10.00 28.58 14.43
N LEU A 357 10.13 29.91 14.46
CA LEU A 357 9.85 30.78 13.33
C LEU A 357 11.13 31.17 12.59
N GLY A 358 10.97 31.53 11.32
CA GLY A 358 12.07 32.00 10.49
C GLY A 358 12.98 30.87 10.00
N THR A 359 14.20 31.23 9.66
CA THR A 359 15.18 30.36 9.02
C THR A 359 16.27 29.99 10.01
N TRP A 360 16.49 28.68 10.19
CA TRP A 360 17.50 28.13 11.10
C TRP A 360 18.31 27.07 10.35
N THR A 361 19.55 26.88 10.76
CA THR A 361 20.42 25.81 10.26
C THR A 361 20.30 24.60 11.16
N CYS A 362 20.05 23.43 10.58
CA CYS A 362 20.20 22.15 11.27
C CYS A 362 21.70 21.90 11.47
N THR A 363 22.24 22.21 12.63
CA THR A 363 23.68 22.05 12.91
C THR A 363 24.05 20.59 13.15
N GLN A 364 23.12 19.80 13.67
CA GLN A 364 23.24 18.36 13.85
C GLN A 364 21.95 17.67 13.43
N GLY A 365 22.08 16.60 12.66
CA GLY A 365 20.99 15.75 12.20
C GLY A 365 21.06 14.35 12.82
N TYR A 366 20.27 13.42 12.29
CA TYR A 366 20.37 12.01 12.69
C TYR A 366 21.78 11.46 12.40
N ALA A 367 22.16 10.38 13.10
CA ALA A 367 23.53 9.84 13.20
C ALA A 367 24.30 9.62 11.87
N ASP A 368 23.64 9.67 10.72
CA ASP A 368 24.27 9.60 9.39
C ASP A 368 25.02 10.90 8.97
N GLY A 369 25.12 11.93 9.83
CA GLY A 369 25.72 13.21 9.41
C GLY A 369 26.26 14.18 10.48
N GLY A 370 26.48 13.78 11.74
CA GLY A 370 26.98 14.70 12.78
C GLY A 370 27.83 14.05 13.89
N PRO A 371 28.71 14.81 14.56
CA PRO A 371 29.73 14.25 15.47
C PRO A 371 29.26 13.91 16.90
N THR A 372 28.03 14.22 17.31
CA THR A 372 27.69 14.40 18.74
C THR A 372 26.47 13.64 19.26
N HIS A 373 25.49 13.29 18.40
CA HIS A 373 24.34 12.46 18.78
C HIS A 373 24.60 10.99 18.45
N LEU A 374 25.06 10.21 19.44
CA LEU A 374 25.41 8.79 19.28
C LEU A 374 24.50 7.88 20.11
N GLY A 375 24.43 6.61 19.72
CA GLY A 375 23.69 5.57 20.44
C GLY A 375 22.20 5.90 20.58
N ASP A 376 21.69 5.89 21.81
CA ASP A 376 20.26 6.09 22.12
C ASP A 376 19.74 7.50 21.73
N TRP A 377 20.61 8.48 21.50
CA TRP A 377 20.23 9.84 21.11
C TRP A 377 20.45 10.16 19.62
N GLY A 378 20.79 9.15 18.81
CA GLY A 378 21.13 9.32 17.39
C GLY A 378 20.02 9.87 16.48
N ALA A 379 18.79 10.02 16.99
CA ALA A 379 17.67 10.63 16.27
C ALA A 379 17.23 12.00 16.86
N ALA A 380 18.17 12.76 17.41
CA ALA A 380 17.97 14.14 17.85
C ALA A 380 18.44 15.17 16.79
N LEU A 381 17.93 16.40 16.89
CA LEU A 381 18.22 17.51 15.99
C LEU A 381 18.65 18.75 16.77
N ASP A 382 19.70 19.42 16.31
CA ASP A 382 20.09 20.73 16.81
C ASP A 382 19.88 21.80 15.76
N PHE A 383 19.35 22.94 16.21
CA PHE A 383 19.10 24.10 15.36
C PHE A 383 19.77 25.35 15.92
N ALA A 384 20.46 26.08 15.05
CA ALA A 384 21.00 27.41 15.36
C ALA A 384 20.67 28.38 14.23
N ILE A 385 20.73 29.69 14.49
CA ILE A 385 20.57 30.70 13.44
C ILE A 385 21.96 31.13 12.99
N ALA A 386 22.22 31.05 11.68
CA ALA A 386 23.47 31.49 11.08
C ALA A 386 23.21 32.59 10.03
N ASP A 387 24.16 33.51 9.88
CA ASP A 387 24.16 34.50 8.80
C ASP A 387 24.62 33.89 7.46
N ALA A 388 24.71 34.74 6.43
CA ALA A 388 25.11 34.32 5.08
C ALA A 388 26.54 33.75 5.01
N ASP A 389 27.41 34.15 5.94
CA ASP A 389 28.79 33.65 6.07
C ASP A 389 28.86 32.40 6.97
N GLY A 390 27.72 31.94 7.48
CA GLY A 390 27.62 30.76 8.32
C GLY A 390 27.96 31.00 9.80
N ARG A 391 28.06 32.27 10.24
CA ARG A 391 28.35 32.61 11.64
C ARG A 391 27.07 32.64 12.46
N THR A 392 27.11 32.09 13.68
CA THR A 392 25.96 32.02 14.59
C THR A 392 25.75 33.28 15.44
N TYR A 393 26.64 34.25 15.32
CA TYR A 393 26.67 35.48 16.10
C TYR A 393 27.10 36.71 15.29
N GLN A 394 26.81 37.89 15.83
CA GLN A 394 27.31 39.19 15.35
C GLN A 394 28.50 39.69 16.20
N GLY A 395 29.29 40.61 15.64
CA GLY A 395 30.41 41.21 16.37
C GLY A 395 31.48 40.18 16.75
N LEU A 396 31.85 40.14 18.04
CA LEU A 396 32.90 39.26 18.58
C LEU A 396 32.36 37.94 19.16
N GLY A 397 31.03 37.79 19.32
CA GLY A 397 30.43 36.56 19.87
C GLY A 397 30.79 36.28 21.34
N LEU A 398 31.07 37.32 22.13
CA LEU A 398 31.53 37.16 23.53
C LEU A 398 30.38 37.16 24.53
N SER A 399 29.18 37.60 24.11
CA SER A 399 27.99 37.63 24.95
C SER A 399 26.86 36.80 24.33
N LEU A 400 25.97 36.26 25.17
CA LEU A 400 24.78 35.53 24.70
C LEU A 400 23.92 36.37 23.74
N SER A 401 23.81 37.69 23.97
CA SER A 401 23.08 38.62 23.11
C SER A 401 23.68 38.81 21.72
N ASP A 402 24.94 38.40 21.50
CA ASP A 402 25.55 38.44 20.18
C ASP A 402 25.05 37.31 19.28
N TYR A 403 24.55 36.20 19.86
CA TYR A 403 24.10 35.03 19.13
C TYR A 403 22.69 35.22 18.57
N TYR A 404 22.52 34.95 17.28
CA TYR A 404 21.25 35.19 16.59
C TYR A 404 20.11 34.31 17.12
N ALA A 405 20.42 33.11 17.61
CA ALA A 405 19.44 32.19 18.19
C ALA A 405 18.99 32.59 19.60
N TYR A 406 19.79 33.34 20.36
CA TYR A 406 19.49 33.67 21.74
C TYR A 406 18.19 34.47 21.87
N ASN A 407 17.37 34.10 22.85
CA ASN A 407 16.09 34.73 23.17
C ASN A 407 15.06 34.70 22.01
N LYS A 408 15.23 33.79 21.03
CA LYS A 408 14.22 33.54 20.00
C LYS A 408 13.12 32.61 20.52
N PRO A 409 11.86 32.81 20.10
CA PRO A 409 10.75 32.00 20.58
C PRO A 409 10.87 30.54 20.12
N VAL A 410 10.61 29.62 21.05
CA VAL A 410 10.50 28.18 20.82
C VAL A 410 9.02 27.80 20.91
N LEU A 411 8.55 27.05 19.91
CA LEU A 411 7.14 26.77 19.69
C LEU A 411 6.80 25.31 19.92
N ALA A 412 5.57 25.04 20.34
CA ALA A 412 5.02 23.68 20.36
C ALA A 412 4.94 23.13 18.91
N PRO A 413 5.57 21.98 18.61
CA PRO A 413 5.61 21.40 17.27
C PRO A 413 4.28 20.76 16.84
N ALA A 414 3.42 20.42 17.80
CA ALA A 414 2.07 19.93 17.56
C ALA A 414 1.20 20.19 18.80
N ASP A 415 -0.11 19.98 18.68
CA ASP A 415 -1.02 20.00 19.83
C ASP A 415 -0.58 18.93 20.85
N GLY A 416 -0.64 19.25 22.14
CA GLY A 416 -0.18 18.33 23.17
C GLY A 416 -0.47 18.79 24.59
N VAL A 417 -0.01 17.98 25.54
CA VAL A 417 -0.05 18.27 26.97
C VAL A 417 1.38 18.37 27.50
N VAL A 418 1.65 19.38 28.31
CA VAL A 418 2.95 19.56 28.96
C VAL A 418 3.13 18.50 30.05
N GLU A 419 4.17 17.67 29.94
CA GLU A 419 4.47 16.59 30.89
C GLU A 419 5.60 16.96 31.86
N GLU A 420 6.62 17.67 31.38
CA GLU A 420 7.77 18.04 32.20
C GLU A 420 8.27 19.44 31.85
N VAL A 421 8.66 20.21 32.87
CA VAL A 421 9.21 21.57 32.74
C VAL A 421 10.40 21.75 33.68
N ILE A 422 11.55 22.10 33.13
CA ILE A 422 12.74 22.58 33.84
C ILE A 422 13.02 23.99 33.32
N GLN A 423 13.08 24.99 34.19
CA GLN A 423 13.24 26.40 33.78
C GLN A 423 14.08 27.26 34.72
N HIS A 424 14.71 26.66 35.74
CA HIS A 424 15.38 27.38 36.83
C HIS A 424 16.91 27.35 36.73
N LEU A 425 17.47 26.79 35.66
CA LEU A 425 18.91 26.73 35.45
C LEU A 425 19.36 27.98 34.71
N GLU A 426 20.40 28.63 35.20
CA GLU A 426 21.00 29.78 34.52
C GLU A 426 21.64 29.38 33.18
N ASP A 427 21.67 30.32 32.23
CA ASP A 427 22.39 30.13 30.97
C ASP A 427 23.91 30.10 31.22
N ASN A 428 24.64 29.26 30.50
CA ASN A 428 26.10 29.23 30.57
C ASN A 428 26.70 30.49 29.91
N ALA A 429 27.91 30.87 30.34
CA ALA A 429 28.73 31.78 29.55
C ALA A 429 29.15 31.12 28.22
N ILE A 430 29.48 31.92 27.22
CA ILE A 430 29.91 31.40 25.91
C ILE A 430 31.16 30.51 26.08
N GLY A 431 31.10 29.30 25.53
CA GLY A 431 32.13 28.27 25.62
C GLY A 431 32.04 27.35 26.84
N GLU A 432 31.21 27.68 27.84
CA GLU A 432 31.00 26.85 29.03
C GLU A 432 29.84 25.87 28.85
N VAL A 433 29.87 24.76 29.61
CA VAL A 433 28.81 23.74 29.59
C VAL A 433 28.53 23.20 30.99
N ASN A 434 27.27 22.84 31.24
CA ASN A 434 26.84 22.14 32.44
C ASN A 434 26.55 20.66 32.13
N LEU A 435 27.51 19.79 32.43
CA LEU A 435 27.40 18.34 32.17
C LEU A 435 26.56 17.61 33.24
N THR A 436 26.41 18.17 34.44
CA THR A 436 25.57 17.59 35.49
C THR A 436 24.09 17.72 35.15
N GLN A 437 23.69 18.89 34.65
CA GLN A 437 22.33 19.17 34.17
C GLN A 437 22.35 19.19 32.63
N ASN A 438 22.77 18.09 32.01
CA ASN A 438 23.08 17.98 30.57
C ASN A 438 22.02 18.58 29.63
N TRP A 439 20.73 18.41 29.93
CA TRP A 439 19.62 18.88 29.08
C TRP A 439 19.24 20.35 29.30
N GLY A 440 19.72 20.98 30.39
CA GLY A 440 19.37 22.34 30.72
C GLY A 440 17.87 22.53 30.97
N ASN A 441 17.40 23.77 30.81
CA ASN A 441 15.98 24.07 30.85
C ASN A 441 15.28 23.39 29.67
N THR A 442 14.21 22.69 29.96
CA THR A 442 13.58 21.74 29.05
C THR A 442 12.06 21.76 29.19
N VAL A 443 11.36 21.58 28.09
CA VAL A 443 9.93 21.27 28.06
C VAL A 443 9.71 19.94 27.34
N VAL A 444 8.96 19.02 27.95
CA VAL A 444 8.48 17.79 27.32
C VAL A 444 6.98 17.88 27.07
N LEU A 445 6.56 17.59 25.84
CA LEU A 445 5.16 17.62 25.41
C LEU A 445 4.72 16.22 24.98
N ARG A 446 3.57 15.74 25.48
CA ARG A 446 2.90 14.53 25.00
C ARG A 446 1.91 14.86 23.90
N HIS A 447 2.03 14.18 22.76
CA HIS A 447 1.12 14.33 21.62
C HIS A 447 0.19 13.13 21.45
N ALA A 448 0.69 11.93 21.73
CA ALA A 448 -0.06 10.67 21.65
C ALA A 448 0.57 9.64 22.62
N PRO A 449 -0.12 8.52 22.91
CA PRO A 449 0.50 7.42 23.65
C PRO A 449 1.81 6.99 22.99
N GLY A 450 2.91 7.06 23.74
CA GLY A 450 4.25 6.71 23.24
C GLY A 450 4.88 7.73 22.28
N LEU A 451 4.33 8.95 22.17
CA LEU A 451 4.87 10.02 21.31
C LEU A 451 4.99 11.34 22.07
N PHE A 452 6.22 11.70 22.38
CA PHE A 452 6.59 12.91 23.11
C PHE A 452 7.65 13.70 22.34
N THR A 453 7.66 15.03 22.49
CA THR A 453 8.74 15.89 22.03
C THR A 453 9.45 16.54 23.22
N GLN A 454 10.76 16.65 23.15
CA GLN A 454 11.59 17.35 24.13
C GLN A 454 12.31 18.51 23.45
N LEU A 455 12.20 19.69 24.06
CA LEU A 455 12.82 20.94 23.63
C LEU A 455 13.75 21.42 24.75
N SER A 456 15.05 21.47 24.50
CA SER A 456 16.08 21.67 25.54
C SER A 456 16.98 22.87 25.25
N HIS A 457 17.87 23.18 26.20
CA HIS A 457 18.74 24.36 26.19
C HIS A 457 17.98 25.69 26.18
N LEU A 458 16.80 25.72 26.82
CA LEU A 458 15.97 26.92 26.90
C LEU A 458 16.58 27.97 27.84
N ARG A 459 16.22 29.24 27.63
CA ARG A 459 16.65 30.37 28.46
C ARG A 459 16.01 30.29 29.84
N ALA A 460 16.80 30.61 30.87
CA ALA A 460 16.34 30.66 32.26
C ALA A 460 15.05 31.50 32.40
N HIS A 461 14.08 30.97 33.14
CA HIS A 461 12.81 31.63 33.46
C HIS A 461 11.98 32.10 32.25
N SER A 462 12.18 31.49 31.07
CA SER A 462 11.47 31.89 29.85
C SER A 462 10.27 31.03 29.48
N VAL A 463 10.02 29.92 30.19
CA VAL A 463 8.96 28.95 29.89
C VAL A 463 7.63 29.46 30.47
N PRO A 464 6.63 29.81 29.64
CA PRO A 464 5.36 30.38 30.13
C PRO A 464 4.34 29.32 30.55
N VAL A 465 4.59 28.05 30.24
CA VAL A 465 3.68 26.93 30.45
C VAL A 465 4.02 26.12 31.71
N LYS A 466 3.05 25.37 32.21
CA LYS A 466 3.17 24.49 33.39
C LYS A 466 2.77 23.05 33.04
N VAL A 467 3.27 22.11 33.83
CA VAL A 467 2.87 20.69 33.72
C VAL A 467 1.35 20.56 33.81
N GLY A 468 0.76 19.83 32.87
CA GLY A 468 -0.67 19.64 32.70
C GLY A 468 -1.36 20.63 31.75
N ASP A 469 -0.68 21.70 31.33
CA ASP A 469 -1.25 22.64 30.37
C ASP A 469 -1.45 21.99 29.00
N HIS A 470 -2.57 22.32 28.36
CA HIS A 470 -2.80 21.99 26.95
C HIS A 470 -2.21 23.09 26.08
N VAL A 471 -1.30 22.71 25.18
CA VAL A 471 -0.72 23.61 24.18
C VAL A 471 -1.25 23.26 22.80
N ARG A 472 -1.47 24.28 21.99
CA ARG A 472 -1.71 24.14 20.56
C ARG A 472 -0.38 24.28 19.83
N ARG A 473 -0.28 23.60 18.69
CA ARG A 473 0.84 23.79 17.77
C ARG A 473 1.05 25.28 17.49
N GLY A 474 2.29 25.74 17.61
CA GLY A 474 2.66 27.14 17.42
C GLY A 474 2.55 28.01 18.67
N ASP A 475 2.03 27.49 19.79
CA ASP A 475 2.09 28.20 21.07
C ASP A 475 3.55 28.30 21.53
N ILE A 476 3.91 29.42 22.16
CA ILE A 476 5.26 29.62 22.71
C ILE A 476 5.41 28.77 23.97
N VAL A 477 6.44 27.93 23.98
CA VAL A 477 6.79 27.05 25.12
C VAL A 477 8.11 27.43 25.78
N GLY A 478 8.79 28.46 25.28
CA GLY A 478 9.99 29.02 25.87
C GLY A 478 10.73 29.93 24.90
N THR A 479 11.95 30.31 25.27
CA THR A 479 12.89 30.96 24.35
C THR A 479 14.21 30.20 24.34
N CYS A 480 14.90 30.22 23.20
CA CYS A 480 16.21 29.58 23.04
C CYS A 480 17.23 30.26 23.96
N GLY A 481 17.96 29.47 24.73
CA GLY A 481 18.98 29.92 25.68
C GLY A 481 20.30 29.20 25.44
N SER A 482 21.08 29.05 26.51
CA SER A 482 22.37 28.35 26.51
C SER A 482 22.56 27.55 27.80
N SER A 483 21.50 26.96 28.35
CA SER A 483 21.55 26.17 29.58
C SER A 483 21.92 24.69 29.31
N GLY A 484 22.52 24.00 30.27
CA GLY A 484 22.90 22.58 30.13
C GLY A 484 24.17 22.36 29.30
N ARG A 485 24.23 21.31 28.48
CA ARG A 485 25.36 21.04 27.58
C ARG A 485 25.29 21.89 26.30
N SER A 486 25.25 23.20 26.48
CA SER A 486 25.13 24.17 25.40
C SER A 486 26.27 25.19 25.46
N PRO A 487 27.34 25.01 24.66
CA PRO A 487 28.49 25.92 24.65
C PRO A 487 28.19 27.26 23.96
N GLU A 488 27.17 27.27 23.10
CA GLU A 488 26.61 28.47 22.51
C GLU A 488 25.10 28.29 22.26
N PRO A 489 24.31 29.38 22.21
CA PRO A 489 22.87 29.30 22.04
C PRO A 489 22.42 28.49 20.81
N HIS A 490 21.70 27.40 21.08
CA HIS A 490 21.05 26.56 20.07
C HIS A 490 19.85 25.84 20.69
N LEU A 491 18.97 25.31 19.84
CA LEU A 491 17.81 24.53 20.25
C LEU A 491 18.04 23.05 19.98
N HIS A 492 18.03 22.24 21.04
CA HIS A 492 17.94 20.79 20.93
C HIS A 492 16.48 20.37 20.83
N PHE A 493 16.17 19.53 19.84
CA PHE A 493 14.87 18.97 19.60
C PHE A 493 14.96 17.45 19.41
N GLN A 494 14.15 16.71 20.14
CA GLN A 494 14.02 15.27 19.93
C GLN A 494 12.59 14.77 20.09
N VAL A 495 12.31 13.66 19.41
CA VAL A 495 11.11 12.87 19.63
C VAL A 495 11.49 11.65 20.46
N GLN A 496 10.63 11.23 21.39
CA GLN A 496 10.91 10.14 22.32
C GLN A 496 9.64 9.38 22.71
N ALA A 497 9.81 8.16 23.24
CA ALA A 497 8.70 7.26 23.56
C ALA A 497 8.17 7.39 25.01
N THR A 498 8.90 8.09 25.88
CA THR A 498 8.61 8.23 27.31
C THR A 498 8.60 9.70 27.73
N PRO A 499 7.92 10.06 28.83
CA PRO A 499 7.76 11.46 29.24
C PRO A 499 9.01 12.09 29.87
N TYR A 500 10.03 11.29 30.21
CA TYR A 500 11.18 11.75 31.00
C TYR A 500 12.21 12.50 30.16
N VAL A 501 12.77 13.58 30.70
CA VAL A 501 13.92 14.27 30.10
C VAL A 501 15.10 13.31 29.89
N GLY A 502 15.65 13.33 28.67
CA GLY A 502 16.81 12.52 28.28
C GLY A 502 16.50 11.10 27.84
N SER A 503 15.21 10.78 27.64
CA SER A 503 14.78 9.49 27.10
C SER A 503 15.42 9.18 25.74
N ARG A 504 15.49 7.87 25.41
CA ARG A 504 15.94 7.40 24.10
C ARG A 504 15.11 8.03 22.98
N THR A 505 15.81 8.48 21.94
CA THR A 505 15.21 9.10 20.76
C THR A 505 14.43 8.10 19.92
N LEU A 506 13.34 8.59 19.33
CA LEU A 506 12.51 7.90 18.36
C LEU A 506 12.68 8.60 17.01
N ALA A 507 13.12 7.88 15.98
CA ALA A 507 13.16 8.42 14.63
C ALA A 507 11.73 8.78 14.18
N TYR A 508 11.48 10.07 13.94
CA TYR A 508 10.15 10.57 13.64
C TYR A 508 10.22 11.76 12.66
N PRO A 509 9.44 11.74 11.57
CA PRO A 509 9.50 12.79 10.56
C PRO A 509 8.83 14.09 11.02
N LEU A 510 9.34 15.22 10.54
CA LEU A 510 8.60 16.49 10.54
C LEU A 510 7.63 16.52 9.36
N ALA A 511 6.42 17.00 9.61
CA ALA A 511 5.31 17.03 8.65
C ALA A 511 5.68 17.79 7.38
N TYR A 512 6.28 18.97 7.53
CA TYR A 512 6.70 19.80 6.41
C TYR A 512 7.73 20.86 6.82
N PHE A 513 8.67 21.15 5.92
CA PHE A 513 9.60 22.26 6.03
C PHE A 513 10.19 22.58 4.65
N VAL A 514 10.68 23.80 4.46
CA VAL A 514 11.52 24.13 3.29
C VAL A 514 12.96 23.95 3.69
N ALA A 515 13.72 23.20 2.91
CA ALA A 515 15.15 22.96 3.11
C ALA A 515 15.98 23.53 1.95
N GLU A 516 17.11 24.14 2.29
CA GLU A 516 18.11 24.69 1.37
C GLU A 516 19.49 24.14 1.78
N GLY A 517 20.16 23.43 0.87
CA GLY A 517 21.46 22.82 1.15
C GLY A 517 22.60 23.85 1.13
N ARG A 518 23.58 23.69 2.03
CA ARG A 518 24.77 24.56 2.14
C ARG A 518 25.70 24.42 0.93
N LYS A 519 26.15 25.55 0.38
CA LYS A 519 27.23 25.61 -0.62
C LYS A 519 28.60 25.69 0.06
N ASP A 520 29.07 24.60 0.67
CA ASP A 520 30.42 24.61 1.24
C ASP A 520 31.41 23.81 0.37
N ALA A 521 32.46 24.51 -0.06
CA ALA A 521 33.58 24.00 -0.86
C ALA A 521 34.44 22.94 -0.14
N SER A 522 34.13 22.62 1.12
CA SER A 522 34.74 21.54 1.90
C SER A 522 34.23 20.13 1.51
N ASN A 523 33.08 20.04 0.84
CA ASN A 523 32.55 18.75 0.36
C ASN A 523 33.30 18.16 -0.84
N VAL A 524 34.20 18.93 -1.48
CA VAL A 524 35.05 18.39 -2.55
C VAL A 524 36.15 17.49 -1.98
N LEU A 525 36.71 17.82 -0.81
CA LEU A 525 37.73 17.00 -0.15
C LEU A 525 37.12 15.79 0.56
N ASN A 526 35.98 15.95 1.25
CA ASN A 526 35.29 14.81 1.86
C ASN A 526 34.68 13.86 0.81
N GLY A 527 34.22 14.38 -0.33
CA GLY A 527 33.80 13.57 -1.47
C GLY A 527 34.95 12.82 -2.16
N LEU A 528 36.17 13.37 -2.14
CA LEU A 528 37.38 12.69 -2.63
C LEU A 528 37.87 11.58 -1.68
N PHE A 529 37.68 11.73 -0.37
CA PHE A 529 37.98 10.68 0.61
C PHE A 529 36.91 9.58 0.67
N ASN A 530 35.62 9.93 0.59
CA ASN A 530 34.53 8.92 0.55
C ASN A 530 34.43 8.17 -0.78
N ALA A 531 35.00 8.70 -1.88
CA ALA A 531 35.07 8.00 -3.16
C ALA A 531 36.18 6.92 -3.22
N LEU A 532 37.03 6.82 -2.20
CA LEU A 532 38.08 5.81 -2.09
C LEU A 532 37.70 4.63 -1.16
N GLU A 533 36.58 4.69 -0.46
CA GLU A 533 36.06 3.59 0.36
C GLU A 533 34.55 3.36 0.12
N ALA A 534 34.20 2.81 -1.05
CA ALA A 534 32.92 2.13 -1.23
C ALA A 534 32.97 1.18 -2.44
N PRO A 535 33.09 -0.15 -2.24
CA PRO A 535 32.52 -1.08 -3.20
C PRO A 535 30.99 -1.07 -3.07
N SER A 536 30.34 -1.02 -4.21
CA SER A 536 28.90 -1.17 -4.40
C SER A 536 28.35 -2.44 -3.73
N TYR A 537 27.49 -2.28 -2.71
CA TYR A 537 26.54 -3.31 -2.29
C TYR A 537 25.16 -2.70 -2.11
N SER A 538 24.36 -2.81 -3.16
CA SER A 538 22.90 -2.87 -3.06
C SER A 538 22.50 -4.34 -3.09
N LEU A 539 21.64 -4.76 -2.17
CA LEU A 539 21.06 -6.10 -1.96
C LEU A 539 21.84 -6.99 -0.98
N GLU A 540 21.45 -6.96 0.30
CA GLU A 540 21.30 -8.11 1.23
C GLU A 540 21.07 -7.56 2.66
N ASP A 541 19.82 -7.21 3.00
CA ASP A 541 19.48 -6.60 4.30
C ASP A 541 18.67 -7.54 5.23
N ASP A 542 18.57 -8.84 4.92
CA ASP A 542 17.68 -9.76 5.65
C ASP A 542 18.41 -10.82 6.52
N SER A 543 19.75 -10.86 6.59
CA SER A 543 20.48 -11.88 7.36
C SER A 543 21.02 -11.41 8.72
N TYR A 544 21.38 -10.12 8.88
CA TYR A 544 22.05 -9.63 10.12
C TYR A 544 21.13 -9.41 11.33
N VAL A 545 19.81 -9.51 11.17
CA VAL A 545 18.84 -9.37 12.28
C VAL A 545 18.45 -10.73 12.87
N SER A 546 18.88 -11.84 12.26
CA SER A 546 18.49 -13.20 12.69
C SER A 546 19.39 -13.80 13.79
N ASP A 547 20.62 -13.30 13.94
CA ASP A 547 21.61 -13.84 14.89
C ASP A 547 21.75 -13.04 16.20
N ALA A 548 21.01 -11.93 16.36
CA ALA A 548 21.01 -11.16 17.62
C ALA A 548 20.69 -11.99 18.89
N PRO A 549 19.90 -13.09 18.85
CA PRO A 549 19.69 -13.95 20.02
C PRO A 549 20.88 -14.87 20.35
N SER A 550 21.76 -15.21 19.41
CA SER A 550 22.95 -16.03 19.70
C SER A 550 24.07 -15.21 20.36
N TYR A 551 24.18 -13.93 20.01
CA TYR A 551 25.12 -13.03 20.69
C TYR A 551 24.73 -12.69 22.13
N ALA A 552 23.44 -12.81 22.47
CA ALA A 552 22.97 -12.62 23.84
C ALA A 552 23.22 -13.84 24.75
N SER A 553 23.34 -15.06 24.20
CA SER A 553 23.69 -16.25 24.98
C SER A 553 25.18 -16.33 25.31
N ASP A 554 26.03 -15.76 24.46
CA ASP A 554 27.48 -15.77 24.63
C ASP A 554 27.98 -14.62 25.53
N ALA A 555 27.15 -13.58 25.77
CA ALA A 555 27.48 -12.53 26.73
C ALA A 555 27.70 -13.06 28.16
N SER A 556 27.08 -14.18 28.52
CA SER A 556 27.31 -14.87 29.79
C SER A 556 28.68 -15.58 29.91
N SER A 557 29.30 -15.99 28.80
CA SER A 557 30.63 -16.61 28.83
C SER A 557 31.76 -15.58 28.86
N TYR A 558 31.57 -14.41 28.24
CA TYR A 558 32.54 -13.31 28.32
C TYR A 558 32.62 -12.65 29.71
N VAL A 559 31.53 -12.67 30.48
CA VAL A 559 31.51 -12.16 31.85
C VAL A 559 32.14 -13.14 32.84
N SER A 560 32.14 -14.46 32.56
CA SER A 560 32.80 -15.45 33.41
C SER A 560 34.32 -15.47 33.26
N ASP A 561 34.84 -15.06 32.10
CA ASP A 561 36.27 -15.10 31.78
C ASP A 561 37.00 -13.77 32.06
N ALA A 562 36.29 -12.71 32.45
CA ALA A 562 36.88 -11.42 32.85
C ALA A 562 38.02 -11.51 33.91
N PRO A 563 38.02 -12.48 34.86
CA PRO A 563 39.14 -12.62 35.79
C PRO A 563 40.45 -13.13 35.17
N SER A 564 40.43 -13.84 34.03
CA SER A 564 41.64 -14.36 33.36
C SER A 564 42.35 -13.29 32.53
N TYR A 565 41.59 -12.39 31.91
CA TYR A 565 42.17 -11.26 31.15
C TYR A 565 42.87 -10.22 32.04
N VAL A 566 42.43 -10.10 33.30
CA VAL A 566 43.07 -9.20 34.27
C VAL A 566 44.36 -9.80 34.84
N SER A 567 44.51 -11.14 34.88
CA SER A 567 45.75 -11.78 35.33
C SER A 567 46.89 -11.74 34.30
N ASP A 568 46.56 -11.61 33.02
CA ASP A 568 47.55 -11.65 31.92
C ASP A 568 48.03 -10.26 31.47
N ALA A 569 47.44 -9.18 31.98
CA ALA A 569 47.88 -7.79 31.72
C ALA A 569 49.39 -7.52 31.94
N PRO A 570 50.09 -8.17 32.89
CA PRO A 570 51.53 -8.00 33.06
C PRO A 570 52.39 -8.60 31.92
N SER A 571 51.89 -9.60 31.17
CA SER A 571 52.64 -10.22 30.05
C SER A 571 52.60 -9.33 28.79
N TYR A 572 51.47 -8.67 28.53
CA TYR A 572 51.35 -7.73 27.42
C TYR A 572 52.21 -6.48 27.59
N ALA A 573 52.44 -6.05 28.84
CA ALA A 573 53.32 -4.92 29.12
C ALA A 573 54.81 -5.26 28.88
N SER A 574 55.23 -6.52 29.03
CA SER A 574 56.63 -6.92 28.83
C SER A 574 57.04 -7.05 27.36
N ASP A 575 56.09 -7.22 26.44
CA ASP A 575 56.38 -7.44 25.02
C ASP A 575 56.42 -6.14 24.19
N THR A 576 56.03 -5.01 24.78
CA THR A 576 56.06 -3.66 24.18
C THR A 576 57.41 -3.28 23.53
N PRO A 577 58.60 -3.67 24.06
CA PRO A 577 59.87 -3.37 23.42
C PRO A 577 60.10 -4.09 22.08
N SER A 578 59.44 -5.23 21.83
CA SER A 578 59.58 -5.99 20.58
C SER A 578 58.85 -5.34 19.40
N TYR A 579 57.70 -4.70 19.66
CA TYR A 579 56.92 -4.00 18.64
C TYR A 579 57.58 -2.70 18.17
N VAL A 580 58.37 -2.05 19.05
CA VAL A 580 59.08 -0.83 18.71
C VAL A 580 60.31 -1.11 17.84
N SER A 581 60.95 -2.29 17.96
CA SER A 581 62.13 -2.65 17.15
C SER A 581 61.83 -2.96 15.68
N ASP A 582 60.59 -3.30 15.35
CA ASP A 582 60.20 -3.68 13.98
C ASP A 582 59.75 -2.50 13.11
N THR A 583 59.50 -1.34 13.72
CA THR A 583 59.09 -0.08 13.07
C THR A 583 59.96 0.35 11.86
N PRO A 584 61.30 0.19 11.88
CA PRO A 584 62.14 0.55 10.73
C PRO A 584 61.89 -0.29 9.47
N SER A 585 61.44 -1.54 9.62
CA SER A 585 61.18 -2.45 8.49
C SER A 585 59.95 -2.01 7.68
N TYR A 586 58.93 -1.46 8.34
CA TYR A 586 57.71 -0.97 7.69
C TYR A 586 57.93 0.36 6.96
N ILE A 587 58.74 1.26 7.50
CA ILE A 587 59.06 2.55 6.88
C ILE A 587 59.85 2.36 5.57
N SER A 588 60.70 1.34 5.47
CA SER A 588 61.51 1.06 4.28
C SER A 588 60.70 0.62 3.04
N LYS A 589 59.45 0.15 3.21
CA LYS A 589 58.58 -0.30 2.11
C LYS A 589 57.65 0.79 1.58
N THR A 590 57.58 1.95 2.22
CA THR A 590 56.72 3.08 1.85
C THR A 590 56.95 3.62 0.41
N PRO A 591 58.19 3.67 -0.13
CA PRO A 591 58.42 4.22 -1.47
C PRO A 591 57.80 3.42 -2.62
N SER A 592 57.66 2.09 -2.49
CA SER A 592 57.06 1.24 -3.55
C SER A 592 55.54 1.39 -3.66
N TYR A 593 54.86 1.72 -2.55
CA TYR A 593 53.41 1.95 -2.56
C TYR A 593 53.03 3.32 -3.15
N VAL A 594 53.91 4.32 -3.02
CA VAL A 594 53.71 5.66 -3.58
C VAL A 594 53.94 5.68 -5.10
N SER A 595 54.87 4.87 -5.62
CA SER A 595 55.09 4.76 -7.07
C SER A 595 53.90 4.14 -7.79
N ASP A 596 53.27 3.12 -7.21
CA ASP A 596 52.13 2.43 -7.85
C ASP A 596 50.88 3.32 -7.91
N ALA A 597 50.63 4.15 -6.88
CA ALA A 597 49.52 5.11 -6.85
C ALA A 597 49.59 6.15 -7.98
N SER A 598 50.80 6.63 -8.31
CA SER A 598 50.99 7.61 -9.39
C SER A 598 50.68 7.05 -10.79
N SER A 599 50.81 5.73 -10.99
CA SER A 599 50.43 5.05 -12.24
C SER A 599 48.91 4.99 -12.46
N TYR A 600 48.12 4.93 -11.39
CA TYR A 600 46.64 4.90 -11.43
C TYR A 600 46.03 6.29 -11.66
N VAL A 601 46.62 7.34 -11.07
CA VAL A 601 46.16 8.72 -11.26
C VAL A 601 46.31 9.18 -12.72
N SER A 602 47.40 8.76 -13.39
CA SER A 602 47.65 9.13 -14.80
C SER A 602 46.67 8.53 -15.80
N LYS A 603 46.06 7.36 -15.50
CA LYS A 603 45.06 6.71 -16.36
C LYS A 603 43.64 7.27 -16.19
N THR A 604 43.39 8.02 -15.11
CA THR A 604 42.06 8.53 -14.76
C THR A 604 41.83 9.96 -15.27
N SER A 605 42.89 10.76 -15.47
CA SER A 605 42.78 12.13 -15.99
C SER A 605 42.43 12.22 -17.50
N ALA A 606 42.47 11.10 -18.24
CA ALA A 606 42.19 11.06 -19.67
C ALA A 606 40.69 10.96 -20.03
N LYS A 607 39.75 11.00 -19.07
CA LYS A 607 38.31 10.79 -19.31
C LYS A 607 37.34 11.88 -18.83
N THR A 608 37.82 13.03 -18.34
CA THR A 608 36.94 14.13 -17.94
C THR A 608 37.06 15.32 -18.89
N SER A 609 36.28 15.32 -19.96
CA SER A 609 35.99 16.52 -20.75
C SER A 609 34.69 17.17 -20.25
N GLY A 610 34.81 18.40 -19.76
CA GLY A 610 33.70 19.35 -19.61
C GLY A 610 33.45 19.87 -18.19
N PRO A 611 33.66 21.16 -17.89
CA PRO A 611 33.20 21.77 -16.65
C PRO A 611 31.69 22.00 -16.72
N SER A 612 30.92 21.23 -15.96
CA SER A 612 29.52 21.54 -15.64
C SER A 612 29.49 22.69 -14.64
N PHE A 613 29.06 23.87 -15.07
CA PHE A 613 28.76 24.99 -14.18
C PHE A 613 27.74 24.55 -13.12
N MET A 614 28.10 24.63 -11.84
CA MET A 614 27.21 24.35 -10.71
C MET A 614 26.02 25.31 -10.68
N GLN A 615 24.81 24.76 -10.73
CA GLN A 615 23.59 25.51 -10.37
C GLN A 615 23.46 25.62 -8.84
N PRO A 616 22.89 26.71 -8.29
CA PRO A 616 22.60 26.81 -6.85
C PRO A 616 21.65 25.69 -6.40
N SER A 617 21.86 25.16 -5.18
CA SER A 617 20.91 24.28 -4.51
C SER A 617 19.58 25.03 -4.31
N LEU A 618 18.58 24.72 -5.13
CA LEU A 618 17.25 25.32 -5.03
C LEU A 618 16.55 24.84 -3.76
N ALA A 619 15.83 25.75 -3.11
CA ALA A 619 14.96 25.43 -1.99
C ALA A 619 13.97 24.33 -2.33
N GLN A 620 13.77 23.38 -1.42
CA GLN A 620 12.86 22.25 -1.60
C GLN A 620 11.87 22.17 -0.46
N LEU A 621 10.57 22.13 -0.78
CA LEU A 621 9.57 21.68 0.18
C LEU A 621 9.78 20.18 0.45
N LYS A 622 10.05 19.85 1.72
CA LYS A 622 10.12 18.50 2.27
C LYS A 622 8.82 18.18 3.01
N HIS A 623 8.41 16.91 3.00
CA HIS A 623 7.14 16.47 3.57
C HIS A 623 7.28 15.08 4.21
N PHE A 624 6.94 14.95 5.49
CA PHE A 624 7.22 13.78 6.33
C PHE A 624 8.66 13.26 6.19
N THR A 625 9.64 14.15 6.35
CA THR A 625 11.06 13.80 6.37
C THR A 625 11.76 14.43 7.57
N VAL A 626 13.06 14.20 7.72
CA VAL A 626 13.90 14.78 8.77
C VAL A 626 14.92 15.73 8.13
N PRO A 627 15.20 16.90 8.74
CA PRO A 627 16.29 17.78 8.32
C PRO A 627 17.65 17.07 8.35
N VAL A 628 18.50 17.37 7.38
CA VAL A 628 19.89 16.86 7.34
C VAL A 628 20.84 17.90 7.93
N ALA A 629 21.90 17.44 8.59
CA ALA A 629 22.94 18.33 9.11
C ALA A 629 23.51 19.23 8.00
N GLY A 630 23.65 20.52 8.29
CA GLY A 630 24.07 21.57 7.36
C GLY A 630 22.94 22.16 6.52
N GLU A 631 21.73 21.58 6.50
CA GLU A 631 20.60 22.19 5.79
C GLU A 631 20.08 23.42 6.55
N THR A 632 19.80 24.47 5.78
CA THR A 632 19.01 25.60 6.26
C THR A 632 17.54 25.25 6.10
N VAL A 633 16.78 25.29 7.18
CA VAL A 633 15.36 24.93 7.24
C VAL A 633 14.48 26.08 7.72
N ARG A 634 13.26 26.13 7.20
CA ARG A 634 12.25 27.12 7.62
C ARG A 634 10.82 26.59 7.46
N PRO A 635 9.85 27.10 8.22
CA PRO A 635 8.44 26.84 7.97
C PRO A 635 8.04 27.26 6.55
N PRO A 636 7.22 26.45 5.84
CA PRO A 636 6.75 26.80 4.51
C PRO A 636 5.69 27.92 4.56
N ALA A 637 5.64 28.71 3.49
CA ALA A 637 4.61 29.73 3.30
C ALA A 637 3.43 29.14 2.50
N PHE A 638 2.31 28.91 3.17
CA PHE A 638 1.12 28.34 2.53
C PHE A 638 0.30 29.38 1.75
N SER A 639 -0.16 28.99 0.56
CA SER A 639 -1.02 29.81 -0.28
C SER A 639 -2.44 29.83 0.27
N ARG A 640 -2.85 30.99 0.80
CA ARG A 640 -4.23 31.21 1.28
C ARG A 640 -5.27 30.88 0.19
N THR A 641 -4.99 31.23 -1.06
CA THR A 641 -5.85 30.97 -2.22
C THR A 641 -6.06 29.47 -2.43
N LEU A 642 -5.00 28.65 -2.39
CA LEU A 642 -5.12 27.19 -2.54
C LEU A 642 -5.79 26.55 -1.33
N SER A 643 -5.37 26.93 -0.11
CA SER A 643 -5.94 26.39 1.13
C SER A 643 -7.45 26.64 1.24
N GLN A 644 -7.93 27.79 0.77
CA GLN A 644 -9.38 28.09 0.72
C GLN A 644 -10.09 27.29 -0.37
N ALA A 645 -9.54 27.27 -1.60
CA ALA A 645 -10.19 26.64 -2.74
C ALA A 645 -10.31 25.12 -2.61
N LEU A 646 -9.32 24.47 -2.00
CA LEU A 646 -9.24 23.01 -1.85
C LEU A 646 -9.72 22.51 -0.49
N ARG A 647 -10.24 23.40 0.38
CA ARG A 647 -10.81 23.01 1.67
C ARG A 647 -12.00 22.08 1.53
N LEU A 648 -12.87 22.35 0.55
CA LEU A 648 -14.03 21.55 0.14
C LEU A 648 -14.75 20.86 1.33
N PRO A 649 -15.44 21.63 2.20
CA PRO A 649 -16.17 21.06 3.33
C PRO A 649 -17.41 20.27 2.89
N PRO A 650 -17.94 19.33 3.70
CA PRO A 650 -19.19 18.64 3.39
C PRO A 650 -20.35 19.61 3.12
N GLY A 651 -21.15 19.33 2.10
CA GLY A 651 -22.22 20.21 1.61
C GLY A 651 -21.74 21.31 0.63
N TYR A 652 -20.43 21.47 0.44
CA TYR A 652 -19.91 22.38 -0.59
C TYR A 652 -20.25 21.85 -1.99
N ALA A 653 -20.70 22.73 -2.88
CA ALA A 653 -21.08 22.36 -4.23
C ALA A 653 -20.47 23.32 -5.27
N LEU A 654 -20.14 22.76 -6.44
CA LEU A 654 -19.58 23.44 -7.59
C LEU A 654 -20.48 23.16 -8.81
N GLU A 655 -20.81 24.22 -9.54
CA GLU A 655 -21.40 24.14 -10.87
C GLU A 655 -20.28 24.17 -11.90
N VAL A 656 -20.19 23.11 -12.71
CA VAL A 656 -19.14 22.93 -13.72
C VAL A 656 -19.76 23.03 -15.11
N ARG A 657 -19.21 23.92 -15.94
CA ARG A 657 -19.66 24.15 -17.33
C ARG A 657 -18.50 24.06 -18.31
N SER A 658 -18.79 23.64 -19.54
CA SER A 658 -17.81 23.71 -20.63
C SER A 658 -17.61 25.16 -21.06
N ALA A 659 -16.36 25.60 -21.18
CA ALA A 659 -16.03 26.93 -21.69
C ALA A 659 -16.37 27.09 -23.17
N ALA A 660 -16.35 26.00 -23.95
CA ALA A 660 -16.71 26.02 -25.37
C ALA A 660 -18.23 26.11 -25.60
N ALA A 661 -19.03 25.72 -24.61
CA ALA A 661 -20.50 25.78 -24.65
C ALA A 661 -21.07 26.25 -23.31
N PRO A 662 -20.98 27.56 -23.00
CA PRO A 662 -21.41 28.11 -21.70
C PRO A 662 -22.90 27.87 -21.39
N GLU A 663 -23.74 27.92 -22.42
CA GLU A 663 -25.19 27.67 -22.34
C GLU A 663 -25.55 26.17 -22.33
N GLY A 664 -24.57 25.28 -22.44
CA GLY A 664 -24.77 23.83 -22.39
C GLY A 664 -25.17 23.30 -21.00
N PRO A 665 -25.44 21.98 -20.89
CA PRO A 665 -25.78 21.36 -19.62
C PRO A 665 -24.61 21.48 -18.63
N SER A 666 -24.90 21.96 -17.43
CA SER A 666 -23.92 22.01 -16.33
C SER A 666 -23.92 20.72 -15.52
N GLN A 667 -22.80 20.46 -14.84
CA GLN A 667 -22.67 19.35 -13.90
C GLN A 667 -22.49 19.91 -12.50
N ARG A 668 -23.40 19.54 -11.58
CA ARG A 668 -23.26 19.82 -10.16
C ARG A 668 -22.37 18.77 -9.51
N TRP A 669 -21.28 19.22 -8.91
CA TRP A 669 -20.38 18.40 -8.08
C TRP A 669 -20.53 18.81 -6.63
N GLU A 670 -20.75 17.85 -5.74
CA GLU A 670 -21.08 18.13 -4.34
C GLU A 670 -20.27 17.25 -3.40
N VAL A 671 -19.84 17.82 -2.28
CA VAL A 671 -18.99 17.15 -1.29
C VAL A 671 -19.86 16.46 -0.24
N PHE A 672 -19.54 15.20 0.03
CA PHE A 672 -20.17 14.37 1.04
C PHE A 672 -19.10 13.71 1.92
N THR A 673 -19.56 13.08 3.00
CA THR A 673 -18.78 12.18 3.84
C THR A 673 -19.40 10.78 3.84
N ASP A 674 -18.58 9.75 3.94
CA ASP A 674 -19.04 8.37 4.14
C ASP A 674 -19.12 8.00 5.63
N ALA A 675 -19.45 6.73 5.92
CA ALA A 675 -19.56 6.22 7.28
C ALA A 675 -18.22 6.21 8.05
N TYR A 676 -17.10 6.36 7.35
CA TYR A 676 -15.74 6.42 7.90
C TYR A 676 -15.21 7.85 7.98
N ASN A 677 -16.08 8.85 7.75
CA ASN A 677 -15.76 10.27 7.72
C ASN A 677 -14.74 10.64 6.62
N LEU A 678 -14.62 9.82 5.56
CA LEU A 678 -13.84 10.15 4.38
C LEU A 678 -14.65 11.07 3.48
N ARG A 679 -14.01 12.14 3.00
CA ARG A 679 -14.64 13.12 2.12
C ARG A 679 -14.58 12.67 0.67
N TYR A 680 -15.69 12.87 -0.05
CA TYR A 680 -15.76 12.60 -1.47
C TYR A 680 -16.59 13.63 -2.23
N LEU A 681 -16.17 13.94 -3.45
CA LEU A 681 -16.92 14.70 -4.44
C LEU A 681 -17.77 13.74 -5.26
N ARG A 682 -19.08 14.01 -5.36
CA ARG A 682 -19.98 13.26 -6.22
C ARG A 682 -20.50 14.16 -7.35
N CYS A 683 -20.38 13.70 -8.58
CA CYS A 683 -21.07 14.32 -9.72
C CYS A 683 -22.53 13.84 -9.75
N GLN A 684 -23.48 14.76 -9.64
CA GLN A 684 -24.90 14.42 -9.63
C GLN A 684 -25.40 13.89 -10.99
N ALA A 685 -24.78 14.35 -12.09
CA ALA A 685 -25.16 13.93 -13.44
C ALA A 685 -24.70 12.50 -13.79
N THR A 686 -23.47 12.13 -13.43
CA THR A 686 -22.88 10.83 -13.81
C THR A 686 -22.83 9.83 -12.66
N SER A 687 -23.13 10.25 -11.43
CA SER A 687 -22.87 9.50 -10.19
C SER A 687 -21.41 9.08 -10.01
N ALA A 688 -20.46 9.71 -10.72
CA ALA A 688 -19.04 9.53 -10.48
C ALA A 688 -18.66 10.09 -9.11
N VAL A 689 -17.75 9.41 -8.41
CA VAL A 689 -17.31 9.71 -7.05
C VAL A 689 -15.78 9.81 -7.04
N LEU A 690 -15.27 10.89 -6.43
CA LEU A 690 -13.86 11.16 -6.21
C LEU A 690 -13.61 11.32 -4.71
N TYR A 691 -12.90 10.37 -4.10
CA TYR A 691 -12.42 10.50 -2.73
C TYR A 691 -11.16 11.35 -2.69
N PHE A 692 -11.09 12.24 -1.71
CA PHE A 692 -9.95 13.13 -1.51
C PHE A 692 -9.69 13.34 -0.01
N GLY A 693 -8.45 13.69 0.27
CA GLY A 693 -7.95 14.02 1.58
C GLY A 693 -6.98 15.19 1.49
N GLY A 694 -6.42 15.53 2.63
CA GLY A 694 -5.44 16.59 2.72
C GLY A 694 -5.33 17.12 4.13
N ASP A 695 -4.16 17.64 4.43
CA ASP A 695 -3.87 18.41 5.62
C ASP A 695 -3.63 19.88 5.23
N GLU A 696 -3.05 20.66 6.14
CA GLU A 696 -2.72 22.07 5.89
C GLU A 696 -1.61 22.28 4.86
N SER A 697 -0.87 21.23 4.51
CA SER A 697 0.30 21.28 3.66
C SER A 697 0.07 20.73 2.27
N VAL A 698 -0.85 19.78 2.11
CA VAL A 698 -1.13 19.11 0.85
C VAL A 698 -2.59 18.72 0.72
N PHE A 699 -3.16 18.95 -0.46
CA PHE A 699 -4.39 18.32 -0.92
C PHE A 699 -4.06 17.12 -1.80
N TYR A 700 -4.76 16.00 -1.65
CA TYR A 700 -4.53 14.83 -2.50
C TYR A 700 -5.80 14.03 -2.76
N CYS A 701 -5.88 13.44 -3.94
CA CYS A 701 -6.94 12.51 -4.28
C CYS A 701 -6.54 11.07 -3.94
N THR A 702 -7.49 10.26 -3.45
CA THR A 702 -7.22 8.89 -2.99
C THR A 702 -7.85 7.83 -3.89
N ALA A 703 -9.09 8.04 -4.35
CA ALA A 703 -9.77 7.07 -5.20
C ALA A 703 -10.79 7.73 -6.12
N PHE A 704 -11.02 7.11 -7.27
CA PHE A 704 -12.05 7.51 -8.22
C PHE A 704 -12.91 6.31 -8.60
N TYR A 705 -14.23 6.51 -8.65
CA TYR A 705 -15.21 5.53 -9.08
C TYR A 705 -16.18 6.20 -10.06
N GLY A 706 -16.23 5.70 -11.29
CA GLY A 706 -17.11 6.26 -12.32
C GLY A 706 -16.55 6.07 -13.71
N ASP A 707 -17.10 6.81 -14.66
CA ASP A 707 -16.60 6.83 -16.04
C ASP A 707 -15.28 7.61 -16.14
N GLU A 708 -14.25 6.95 -16.65
CA GLU A 708 -12.92 7.52 -16.92
C GLU A 708 -12.95 8.57 -18.04
N SER A 709 -14.06 8.74 -18.77
CA SER A 709 -14.25 9.82 -19.74
C SER A 709 -14.81 11.12 -19.11
N SER A 710 -15.23 11.07 -17.85
CA SER A 710 -15.92 12.18 -17.19
C SER A 710 -15.02 13.38 -16.85
N TRP A 711 -15.61 14.57 -16.74
CA TRP A 711 -14.93 15.78 -16.29
C TRP A 711 -14.34 15.65 -14.87
N LEU A 712 -15.03 14.92 -13.98
CA LEU A 712 -14.54 14.67 -12.63
C LEU A 712 -13.29 13.79 -12.63
N TYR A 713 -13.18 12.84 -13.58
CA TYR A 713 -11.96 12.06 -13.76
C TYR A 713 -10.79 12.90 -14.29
N ALA A 714 -11.05 13.83 -15.21
CA ALA A 714 -10.04 14.76 -15.69
C ALA A 714 -9.50 15.65 -14.56
N PHE A 715 -10.39 16.13 -13.68
CA PHE A 715 -10.03 16.86 -12.46
C PHE A 715 -9.23 15.98 -11.48
N TYR A 716 -9.64 14.73 -11.26
CA TYR A 716 -8.91 13.76 -10.43
C TYR A 716 -7.44 13.62 -10.84
N LEU A 717 -7.18 13.48 -12.14
CA LEU A 717 -5.82 13.39 -12.68
C LEU A 717 -5.06 14.72 -12.61
N ALA A 718 -5.74 15.85 -12.79
CA ALA A 718 -5.11 17.17 -12.78
C ALA A 718 -4.71 17.61 -11.36
N ALA A 719 -5.57 17.36 -10.37
CA ALA A 719 -5.38 17.74 -8.97
C ALA A 719 -5.02 16.54 -8.08
N TYR A 720 -4.31 15.55 -8.64
CA TYR A 720 -4.01 14.29 -7.95
C TYR A 720 -3.25 14.50 -6.63
N ARG A 721 -2.26 15.40 -6.63
CA ARG A 721 -1.56 15.89 -5.44
C ARG A 721 -1.20 17.36 -5.62
N VAL A 722 -1.68 18.23 -4.73
CA VAL A 722 -1.46 19.69 -4.78
C VAL A 722 -0.86 20.15 -3.46
N PRO A 723 0.45 20.42 -3.40
CA PRO A 723 1.04 21.10 -2.26
C PRO A 723 0.42 22.48 -2.10
N LEU A 724 0.08 22.84 -0.87
CA LEU A 724 -0.49 24.14 -0.53
C LEU A 724 0.60 25.19 -0.30
N ALA A 725 1.86 24.76 -0.12
CA ALA A 725 3.05 25.60 -0.20
C ALA A 725 3.78 25.32 -1.51
N LEU A 726 3.87 26.32 -2.39
CA LEU A 726 4.56 26.20 -3.66
C LEU A 726 5.82 27.06 -3.64
N LEU A 727 6.93 26.48 -4.11
CA LEU A 727 8.17 27.21 -4.32
C LEU A 727 8.31 27.54 -5.81
N PRO A 728 8.63 28.80 -6.18
CA PRO A 728 8.83 29.17 -7.57
C PRO A 728 9.87 28.27 -8.26
N GLY A 729 9.52 27.72 -9.42
CA GLY A 729 10.41 26.83 -10.18
C GLY A 729 10.51 25.39 -9.66
N GLN A 730 9.85 25.04 -8.54
CA GLN A 730 9.81 23.66 -8.05
C GLN A 730 8.70 22.87 -8.74
N THR A 731 9.03 21.64 -9.15
CA THR A 731 8.05 20.66 -9.63
C THR A 731 7.86 19.59 -8.58
N THR A 732 6.61 19.32 -8.23
CA THR A 732 6.23 18.21 -7.35
C THR A 732 6.00 16.97 -8.19
N HIS A 733 6.59 15.85 -7.79
CA HIS A 733 6.42 14.55 -8.43
C HIS A 733 5.64 13.59 -7.53
N ASP A 734 4.82 12.72 -8.13
CA ASP A 734 4.13 11.62 -7.46
C ASP A 734 3.93 10.46 -8.45
N GLU A 735 3.55 9.27 -7.96
CA GLU A 735 3.19 8.12 -8.79
C GLU A 735 1.68 7.84 -8.68
N LEU A 736 1.03 7.54 -9.82
CA LEU A 736 -0.36 7.08 -9.83
C LEU A 736 -0.42 5.55 -9.94
N PRO A 737 -1.44 4.90 -9.37
CA PRO A 737 -1.68 3.49 -9.63
C PRO A 737 -1.88 3.24 -11.13
N LEU A 738 -1.25 2.18 -11.67
CA LEU A 738 -1.39 1.80 -13.08
C LEU A 738 -2.84 1.46 -13.47
N SER A 739 -3.67 1.08 -12.49
CA SER A 739 -5.10 0.83 -12.70
C SER A 739 -5.89 2.07 -13.15
N ILE A 740 -5.33 3.27 -12.97
CA ILE A 740 -5.95 4.54 -13.34
C ILE A 740 -5.46 4.99 -14.73
N VAL A 741 -4.15 4.98 -14.98
CA VAL A 741 -3.61 5.47 -16.25
C VAL A 741 -3.48 4.33 -17.25
N ARG A 742 -4.56 4.06 -18.01
CA ARG A 742 -4.61 2.94 -18.95
C ARG A 742 -3.71 3.10 -20.17
N GLN A 743 -2.76 2.18 -20.31
CA GLN A 743 -2.17 1.79 -21.60
C GLN A 743 -2.35 0.28 -21.79
N PRO A 744 -3.39 -0.18 -22.50
CA PRO A 744 -3.83 -1.57 -22.45
C PRO A 744 -2.75 -2.58 -22.87
N ALA A 745 -1.96 -2.26 -23.90
CA ALA A 745 -0.88 -3.14 -24.35
C ALA A 745 0.25 -3.28 -23.31
N LEU A 746 0.71 -2.17 -22.72
CA LEU A 746 1.76 -2.20 -21.70
C LEU A 746 1.26 -2.78 -20.38
N ALA A 747 0.02 -2.48 -19.98
CA ALA A 747 -0.60 -3.04 -18.78
C ALA A 747 -0.82 -4.56 -18.92
N TRP A 748 -1.02 -5.07 -20.13
CA TRP A 748 -1.17 -6.51 -20.32
C TRP A 748 0.12 -7.28 -19.99
N ALA A 749 1.26 -6.88 -20.59
CA ALA A 749 2.58 -7.45 -20.28
C ALA A 749 2.98 -7.14 -18.83
N GLN A 750 2.64 -5.91 -18.42
CA GLN A 750 2.45 -5.41 -17.08
C GLN A 750 2.13 -6.47 -16.04
N ASP A 751 0.88 -6.91 -16.13
CA ASP A 751 0.20 -7.61 -15.06
C ASP A 751 0.69 -9.04 -14.89
N VAL A 752 1.28 -9.64 -15.93
CA VAL A 752 1.95 -10.94 -15.85
C VAL A 752 3.23 -10.86 -15.02
N LEU A 753 4.02 -9.79 -15.18
CA LEU A 753 5.30 -9.62 -14.50
C LEU A 753 5.18 -8.87 -13.17
N ALA A 754 4.07 -8.16 -12.94
CA ALA A 754 3.89 -7.24 -11.82
C ALA A 754 4.21 -7.82 -10.43
N PRO A 755 3.92 -9.10 -10.11
CA PRO A 755 4.32 -9.70 -8.83
C PRO A 755 5.83 -9.76 -8.61
N PHE A 756 6.62 -9.79 -9.67
CA PHE A 756 8.07 -9.92 -9.64
C PHE A 756 8.79 -8.61 -9.97
N TYR A 757 8.27 -7.87 -10.95
CA TYR A 757 8.88 -6.64 -11.44
C TYR A 757 7.86 -5.70 -12.07
N ARG A 758 7.93 -4.41 -11.69
CA ARG A 758 7.07 -3.34 -12.24
C ARG A 758 7.90 -2.35 -13.06
N PHE A 759 7.82 -2.49 -14.38
CA PHE A 759 8.53 -1.67 -15.37
C PHE A 759 7.72 -0.50 -15.93
N VAL A 760 6.39 -0.50 -15.75
CA VAL A 760 5.50 0.60 -16.14
C VAL A 760 5.17 1.44 -14.92
N ARG A 761 5.43 2.74 -14.98
CA ARG A 761 5.17 3.68 -13.89
C ARG A 761 4.39 4.89 -14.41
N PRO A 762 3.14 5.07 -14.00
CA PRO A 762 2.44 6.32 -14.20
C PRO A 762 2.99 7.39 -13.27
N THR A 763 3.43 8.50 -13.85
CA THR A 763 4.02 9.63 -13.13
C THR A 763 3.06 10.82 -13.17
N PHE A 764 3.00 11.53 -12.05
CA PHE A 764 2.33 12.81 -11.90
C PHE A 764 3.42 13.87 -11.65
N ALA A 765 3.31 15.01 -12.33
CA ALA A 765 4.12 16.18 -12.06
C ALA A 765 3.20 17.40 -11.95
N LEU A 766 3.47 18.29 -11.00
CA LEU A 766 2.76 19.56 -10.81
C LEU A 766 3.75 20.69 -10.56
N ALA A 767 3.61 21.79 -11.28
CA ALA A 767 4.40 23.00 -11.06
C ALA A 767 3.51 24.25 -11.14
N GLU A 768 3.94 25.34 -10.51
CA GLU A 768 3.30 26.64 -10.69
C GLU A 768 3.71 27.25 -12.04
N ALA A 769 2.75 27.81 -12.79
CA ALA A 769 2.99 28.30 -14.15
C ALA A 769 3.78 29.63 -14.20
N ALA A 770 3.68 30.48 -13.17
CA ALA A 770 4.40 31.74 -13.02
C ALA A 770 4.29 32.26 -11.57
N ALA A 771 5.27 33.07 -11.13
CA ALA A 771 5.23 33.71 -9.80
C ALA A 771 3.97 34.58 -9.63
N PRO A 772 3.33 34.58 -8.45
CA PRO A 772 2.00 35.14 -8.25
C PRO A 772 1.95 36.62 -8.61
N THR A 773 1.20 36.96 -9.65
CA THR A 773 0.79 38.34 -9.92
C THR A 773 -0.29 38.69 -8.88
N ALA A 774 0.14 39.34 -7.80
CA ALA A 774 -0.71 39.88 -6.75
C ALA A 774 -1.56 38.86 -5.94
N GLY A 775 -1.04 37.66 -5.61
CA GLY A 775 -1.52 36.74 -4.56
C GLY A 775 -2.96 36.18 -4.66
N ARG A 776 -3.80 36.77 -5.53
CA ARG A 776 -5.22 36.45 -5.71
C ARG A 776 -5.46 35.37 -6.74
N THR A 777 -4.53 35.19 -7.69
CA THR A 777 -4.62 34.17 -8.73
C THR A 777 -3.42 33.25 -8.66
N VAL A 778 -3.68 31.94 -8.65
CA VAL A 778 -2.66 30.89 -8.71
C VAL A 778 -2.98 29.98 -9.89
N VAL A 779 -1.99 29.72 -10.74
CA VAL A 779 -2.13 28.85 -11.90
C VAL A 779 -1.16 27.68 -11.80
N LEU A 780 -1.70 26.46 -11.75
CA LEU A 780 -0.92 25.24 -11.63
C LEU A 780 -0.97 24.45 -12.94
N ARG A 781 0.17 23.95 -13.39
CA ARG A 781 0.29 23.04 -14.52
C ARG A 781 0.61 21.64 -14.01
N SER A 782 -0.24 20.69 -14.39
CA SER A 782 -0.06 19.28 -14.10
C SER A 782 0.21 18.51 -15.37
N ARG A 783 1.01 17.45 -15.25
CA ARG A 783 1.34 16.51 -16.32
C ARG A 783 1.22 15.09 -15.76
N VAL A 784 0.47 14.26 -16.47
CA VAL A 784 0.39 12.82 -16.21
C VAL A 784 1.01 12.09 -17.39
N ALA A 785 2.03 11.29 -17.10
CA ALA A 785 2.72 10.50 -18.10
C ALA A 785 2.82 9.03 -17.67
N VAL A 786 3.12 8.17 -18.62
CA VAL A 786 3.47 6.77 -18.35
C VAL A 786 4.89 6.57 -18.81
N ALA A 787 5.76 6.12 -17.91
CA ALA A 787 7.14 5.79 -18.19
C ALA A 787 7.36 4.27 -18.23
N TRP A 788 8.15 3.79 -19.19
CA TRP A 788 8.56 2.39 -19.33
C TRP A 788 9.87 2.29 -20.11
N PHE A 789 10.82 1.48 -19.63
CA PHE A 789 12.12 1.24 -20.30
C PHE A 789 12.81 2.51 -20.84
N GLY A 790 12.86 3.58 -20.03
CA GLY A 790 13.47 4.87 -20.40
C GLY A 790 12.67 5.71 -21.41
N ARG A 791 11.52 5.21 -21.89
CA ARG A 791 10.55 5.97 -22.68
C ARG A 791 9.49 6.56 -21.78
N GLU A 792 8.97 7.73 -22.15
CA GLU A 792 7.86 8.37 -21.46
C GLU A 792 6.83 8.84 -22.49
N ARG A 793 5.55 8.65 -22.20
CA ARG A 793 4.44 9.18 -23.00
C ARG A 793 3.49 9.96 -22.13
N GLU A 794 3.32 11.23 -22.46
CA GLU A 794 2.30 12.08 -21.85
C GLU A 794 0.90 11.56 -22.21
N THR A 795 0.06 11.42 -21.18
CA THR A 795 -1.33 10.98 -21.30
C THR A 795 -2.31 12.12 -21.07
N GLN A 796 -1.96 13.05 -20.18
CA GLN A 796 -2.74 14.25 -19.90
C GLN A 796 -1.79 15.40 -19.53
N ALA A 797 -2.11 16.60 -20.01
CA ALA A 797 -1.60 17.85 -19.46
C ALA A 797 -2.80 18.71 -19.05
N ALA A 798 -2.73 19.37 -17.90
CA ALA A 798 -3.81 20.24 -17.45
C ALA A 798 -3.31 21.51 -16.76
N GLU A 799 -4.10 22.57 -16.86
CA GLU A 799 -3.89 23.85 -16.20
C GLU A 799 -5.09 24.14 -15.28
N LEU A 800 -4.81 24.23 -13.98
CA LEU A 800 -5.76 24.55 -12.93
C LEU A 800 -5.61 26.04 -12.59
N THR A 801 -6.71 26.79 -12.65
CA THR A 801 -6.74 28.20 -12.29
C THR A 801 -7.54 28.39 -11.02
N PHE A 802 -6.90 28.98 -10.01
CA PHE A 802 -7.52 29.38 -8.75
C PHE A 802 -7.56 30.90 -8.66
N ARG A 803 -8.69 31.47 -8.26
CA ARG A 803 -8.88 32.91 -8.12
C ARG A 803 -9.69 33.20 -6.87
N ASP A 804 -9.21 34.14 -6.05
CA ASP A 804 -9.89 34.62 -4.83
C ASP A 804 -10.39 33.48 -3.91
N GLY A 805 -9.55 32.45 -3.72
CA GLY A 805 -9.87 31.31 -2.87
C GLY A 805 -10.86 30.31 -3.48
N MET A 806 -11.14 30.37 -4.79
CA MET A 806 -12.02 29.44 -5.49
C MET A 806 -11.30 28.76 -6.67
N LEU A 807 -11.66 27.51 -6.95
CA LEU A 807 -11.34 26.87 -8.22
C LEU A 807 -12.14 27.57 -9.31
N ALA A 808 -11.47 28.21 -10.27
CA ALA A 808 -12.10 29.07 -11.28
C ALA A 808 -12.12 28.42 -12.68
N GLY A 809 -11.10 27.62 -13.00
CA GLY A 809 -10.99 26.99 -14.31
C GLY A 809 -10.11 25.74 -14.33
N LEU A 810 -10.40 24.85 -15.27
CA LEU A 810 -9.58 23.68 -15.59
C LEU A 810 -9.50 23.54 -17.11
N ARG A 811 -8.30 23.65 -17.67
CA ARG A 811 -8.02 23.32 -19.08
C ARG A 811 -7.28 21.99 -19.12
N VAL A 812 -7.80 21.01 -19.83
CA VAL A 812 -7.21 19.67 -19.94
C VAL A 812 -7.00 19.31 -21.40
N ARG A 813 -5.78 18.88 -21.72
CA ARG A 813 -5.45 18.21 -22.98
C ARG A 813 -5.23 16.73 -22.72
N ARG A 814 -6.08 15.87 -23.27
CA ARG A 814 -6.02 14.41 -23.09
C ARG A 814 -6.38 13.70 -24.39
N GLN A 815 -5.55 12.74 -24.81
CA GLN A 815 -5.77 11.95 -26.03
C GLN A 815 -6.04 12.79 -27.31
N GLY A 816 -5.43 13.96 -27.42
CA GLY A 816 -5.61 14.86 -28.57
C GLY A 816 -6.87 15.73 -28.54
N GLN A 817 -7.70 15.61 -27.50
CA GLN A 817 -8.83 16.50 -27.26
C GLN A 817 -8.49 17.51 -26.16
N GLU A 818 -8.98 18.74 -26.34
CA GLU A 818 -8.85 19.81 -25.36
C GLU A 818 -10.22 20.15 -24.79
N VAL A 819 -10.33 20.14 -23.47
CA VAL A 819 -11.55 20.47 -22.73
C VAL A 819 -11.22 21.59 -21.76
N SER A 820 -11.93 22.70 -21.87
CA SER A 820 -11.87 23.81 -20.91
C SER A 820 -13.15 23.85 -20.09
N LEU A 821 -13.03 23.91 -18.77
CA LEU A 821 -14.12 23.93 -17.80
C LEU A 821 -14.07 25.20 -16.96
N HIS A 822 -15.23 25.77 -16.70
CA HIS A 822 -15.44 26.86 -15.75
C HIS A 822 -16.20 26.36 -14.52
N PHE A 823 -15.82 26.89 -13.37
CA PHE A 823 -16.39 26.54 -12.07
C PHE A 823 -17.04 27.76 -11.46
N SER A 824 -18.22 27.56 -10.86
CA SER A 824 -18.97 28.60 -10.15
C SER A 824 -19.64 27.98 -8.92
N GLN A 825 -19.98 28.80 -7.92
CA GLN A 825 -20.82 28.33 -6.83
C GLN A 825 -22.30 28.37 -7.24
N PRO A 826 -23.12 27.39 -6.82
CA PRO A 826 -24.51 27.26 -7.27
C PRO A 826 -25.48 28.40 -6.90
N ASN A 827 -25.02 29.55 -6.36
CA ASN A 827 -25.81 30.77 -6.08
C ASN A 827 -24.91 32.02 -5.86
N ALA A 828 -23.89 32.24 -6.71
CA ALA A 828 -23.06 33.45 -6.65
C ALA A 828 -23.63 34.58 -7.53
#